data_AF-A0A2K8KQU8-F1
#
_entry.id   AF-A0A2K8KQU8-F1
#
_cell.length_a   1.000
_cell.length_b   1.000
_cell.length_c   1.000
_cell.angle_alpha   90.00
_cell.angle_beta   90.00
_cell.angle_gamma   90.00
#
_symmetry.space_group_name_H-M   'P 1'
#
loop_
_entity.id
_entity.type
_entity.pdbx_description
1 polymer ?
#
loop_
_entity_poly.entity_id
_entity_poly.type
_entity_poly.pdbx_seq_one_letter_code
_entity_poly.pdbx_strand_id
1 'polypeptide(L)'
;MAKLFPSLENINRLTVKPEPGELYLLEQLSLKLSDDFEIYFNPYLDADRPDILILIEKVGVVVIEVKDWNFAHYEVDSSNAWYVLKDGKKHNKKSPHQQALKYKKNLFDLHIQSLGLRAPLNKNFYNLVSAFVYFHNTTHESLCMLYEHSQSDLDNEVKGTNEQFNLLSSEQKPSHFSVYKNKMDYLDRKIRQIKRDISASGSRDSLDKLIGKIIKMKSHILFTDEIYQDFKRRLDPPDFVKSQGVDIVLDRQQKLFSISTQEHAKIKGVAGCGKSTIIAARAVDALFRHGGSVLILTFNLSLRPYLRDKVAMMFQQRKQDISPDDIDRIEFNKIEITNYHQFFYSQLNNIEKPLEGLDGGVSSYSQKERLDKEYKNRAYFENEVDLFKYDTILIDEIQDFESEWVKIVRDFFLRDEGEIVLFGDQSQNIYKRNQKEREAVIAQGFGRWKSLKKSYRHDASSPLLSLYEEFQSTYLLDKYDDVDKYEISPTQMKMNFDLIRLKPYLDGECAYAIGQFVATEIKKSIKDHDLVPNDIAVLCSDIRVLRVIEQFIGAFEHTKVTFTDKKELLAALLAFKITEQEYDGFHSSRSLMRLSKDVVARCSRVDDALEKLSRAKKIHFYQNSGNLKMSTIHSFKGLECKTVFCVLLKNDDDEIVYTSITRSKSNLFLFLSDKSQYGGLFSRFSN
;
A
#
# COMPACT_ATOMS: atom_id res chain seq x y z
N MET A 1 21.70 21.30 -9.74
CA MET A 1 20.68 20.61 -10.56
C MET A 1 19.48 20.37 -9.67
N ALA A 2 18.28 20.43 -10.21
CA ALA A 2 17.06 20.19 -9.45
C ALA A 2 17.00 18.77 -8.88
N LYS A 3 16.34 18.65 -7.73
CA LYS A 3 16.15 17.38 -7.05
C LYS A 3 15.00 16.64 -7.73
N LEU A 4 15.25 15.42 -8.19
CA LEU A 4 14.27 14.63 -8.93
C LEU A 4 13.78 13.44 -8.09
N PHE A 5 12.46 13.31 -7.98
CA PHE A 5 11.77 12.33 -7.15
C PHE A 5 10.75 11.53 -8.01
N PRO A 6 10.91 10.21 -8.15
CA PRO A 6 12.09 9.44 -7.79
C PRO A 6 13.31 9.83 -8.66
N SER A 7 14.53 9.44 -8.27
CA SER A 7 15.74 9.79 -9.04
C SER A 7 15.67 9.30 -10.48
N LEU A 8 16.45 9.90 -11.40
CA LEU A 8 16.47 9.49 -12.81
C LEU A 8 16.81 8.00 -12.98
N GLU A 9 17.73 7.48 -12.15
CA GLU A 9 18.05 6.05 -12.08
C GLU A 9 16.83 5.19 -11.74
N ASN A 10 16.02 5.62 -10.76
CA ASN A 10 14.78 4.92 -10.41
C ASN A 10 13.77 4.99 -11.55
N ILE A 11 13.60 6.16 -12.17
CA ILE A 11 12.66 6.36 -13.31
C ILE A 11 13.00 5.40 -14.45
N ASN A 12 14.28 5.26 -14.78
CA ASN A 12 14.74 4.36 -15.84
C ASN A 12 14.47 2.88 -15.54
N ARG A 13 14.27 2.51 -14.26
CA ARG A 13 13.99 1.14 -13.81
C ARG A 13 12.51 0.84 -13.60
N LEU A 14 11.63 1.84 -13.67
CA LEU A 14 10.19 1.62 -13.50
C LEU A 14 9.66 0.58 -14.49
N THR A 15 8.69 -0.21 -14.01
CA THR A 15 8.03 -1.26 -14.82
C THR A 15 7.26 -0.64 -15.98
N VAL A 16 6.60 0.50 -15.75
CA VAL A 16 5.98 1.32 -16.79
C VAL A 16 6.99 2.40 -17.16
N LYS A 17 7.46 2.38 -18.41
CA LYS A 17 8.43 3.37 -18.90
C LYS A 17 7.74 4.73 -19.14
N PRO A 18 8.43 5.85 -18.87
CA PRO A 18 7.94 7.17 -19.26
C PRO A 18 7.72 7.25 -20.77
N GLU A 19 6.75 8.06 -21.19
CA GLU A 19 6.62 8.45 -22.59
C GLU A 19 7.85 9.29 -23.03
N PRO A 20 8.23 9.26 -24.32
CA PRO A 20 9.39 10.02 -24.83
C PRO A 20 9.38 11.51 -24.44
N GLY A 21 8.23 12.17 -24.51
CA GLY A 21 8.10 13.57 -24.11
C GLY A 21 8.27 13.82 -22.62
N GLU A 22 7.82 12.88 -21.79
CA GLU A 22 7.99 12.95 -20.33
C GLU A 22 9.47 12.86 -19.98
N LEU A 23 10.17 11.84 -20.51
CA LEU A 23 11.59 11.63 -20.27
C LEU A 23 12.42 12.84 -20.71
N TYR A 24 12.17 13.35 -21.92
CA TYR A 24 12.86 14.53 -22.43
C TYR A 24 12.63 15.76 -21.53
N LEU A 25 11.39 15.99 -21.09
CA LEU A 25 11.08 17.13 -20.24
C LEU A 25 11.75 17.00 -18.86
N LEU A 26 11.76 15.81 -18.26
CA LEU A 26 12.43 15.55 -16.99
C LEU A 26 13.92 15.84 -17.04
N GLU A 27 14.61 15.38 -18.09
CA GLU A 27 16.03 15.65 -18.30
C GLU A 27 16.30 17.16 -18.44
N GLN A 28 15.48 17.86 -19.24
CA GLN A 28 15.62 19.30 -19.44
C GLN A 28 15.36 20.09 -18.15
N LEU A 29 14.34 19.75 -17.39
CA LEU A 29 14.03 20.39 -16.10
C LEU A 29 15.15 20.13 -15.08
N SER A 30 15.63 18.90 -14.98
CA SER A 30 16.71 18.52 -14.04
C SER A 30 18.01 19.29 -14.32
N LEU A 31 18.35 19.46 -15.60
CA LEU A 31 19.54 20.19 -16.03
C LEU A 31 19.43 21.70 -15.86
N LYS A 32 18.26 22.29 -16.15
CA LYS A 32 18.08 23.76 -16.23
C LYS A 32 17.62 24.41 -14.94
N LEU A 33 17.00 23.67 -14.02
CA LEU A 33 16.54 24.18 -12.73
C LEU A 33 17.61 24.00 -11.63
N SER A 34 17.61 24.91 -10.65
CA SER A 34 18.48 24.84 -9.46
C SER A 34 17.98 23.80 -8.45
N ASP A 35 18.77 23.51 -7.43
CA ASP A 35 18.50 22.56 -6.35
C ASP A 35 17.39 22.99 -5.37
N ASP A 36 16.89 24.22 -5.50
CA ASP A 36 15.69 24.73 -4.83
C ASP A 36 14.38 24.20 -5.45
N PHE A 37 14.45 23.56 -6.61
CA PHE A 37 13.33 22.95 -7.30
C PHE A 37 13.31 21.44 -7.01
N GLU A 38 12.20 20.97 -6.44
CA GLU A 38 11.91 19.55 -6.26
C GLU A 38 10.92 19.09 -7.33
N ILE A 39 11.38 18.24 -8.25
CA ILE A 39 10.60 17.72 -9.38
C ILE A 39 10.08 16.33 -9.00
N TYR A 40 8.78 16.13 -9.06
CA TYR A 40 8.09 14.87 -8.77
C TYR A 40 7.51 14.30 -10.07
N PHE A 41 8.00 13.13 -10.49
CA PHE A 41 7.50 12.42 -11.67
C PHE A 41 6.45 11.39 -11.28
N ASN A 42 5.30 11.44 -11.95
CA ASN A 42 4.17 10.53 -11.77
C ASN A 42 3.82 10.25 -10.28
N PRO A 43 3.75 11.28 -9.41
CA PRO A 43 3.48 11.07 -8.00
C PRO A 43 2.11 10.44 -7.78
N TYR A 44 2.03 9.55 -6.80
CA TYR A 44 0.76 8.90 -6.46
C TYR A 44 -0.06 9.81 -5.55
N LEU A 45 -1.17 10.33 -6.07
CA LEU A 45 -2.14 11.12 -5.34
C LEU A 45 -3.49 10.41 -5.40
N ASP A 46 -3.54 9.24 -4.76
CA ASP A 46 -4.71 8.36 -4.77
C ASP A 46 -5.19 8.02 -6.19
N ALA A 47 -6.34 8.56 -6.61
CA ALA A 47 -6.90 8.33 -7.94
C ALA A 47 -6.30 9.23 -9.04
N ASP A 48 -5.43 10.19 -8.68
CA ASP A 48 -4.76 11.09 -9.61
C ASP A 48 -3.29 10.71 -9.81
N ARG A 49 -2.83 10.89 -11.05
CA ARG A 49 -1.46 10.64 -11.51
C ARG A 49 -1.04 11.77 -12.46
N PRO A 50 -0.68 12.95 -11.94
CA PRO A 50 -0.13 14.00 -12.79
C PRO A 50 1.24 13.59 -13.32
N ASP A 51 1.56 13.94 -14.57
CA ASP A 51 2.81 13.50 -15.20
C ASP A 51 4.03 14.10 -14.47
N ILE A 52 4.02 15.42 -14.24
CA ILE A 52 5.07 16.12 -13.50
C ILE A 52 4.47 17.16 -12.53
N LEU A 53 4.98 17.17 -11.30
CA LEU A 53 4.78 18.24 -10.32
C LEU A 53 6.13 18.86 -9.94
N ILE A 54 6.20 20.18 -9.80
CA ILE A 54 7.40 20.88 -9.33
C ILE A 54 7.03 21.65 -8.07
N LEU A 55 7.66 21.32 -6.96
CA LEU A 55 7.52 22.00 -5.68
C LEU A 55 8.70 22.98 -5.53
N ILE A 56 8.38 24.24 -5.21
CA ILE A 56 9.35 25.32 -5.08
C ILE A 56 9.14 25.99 -3.72
N GLU A 57 10.14 25.91 -2.85
CA GLU A 57 10.06 26.44 -1.49
C GLU A 57 9.69 27.93 -1.50
N LYS A 58 8.74 28.34 -0.64
CA LYS A 58 8.22 29.72 -0.52
C LYS A 58 7.55 30.31 -1.77
N VAL A 59 7.49 29.59 -2.89
CA VAL A 59 6.93 30.08 -4.16
C VAL A 59 5.59 29.41 -4.45
N GLY A 60 5.55 28.09 -4.55
CA GLY A 60 4.34 27.37 -4.94
C GLY A 60 4.61 26.02 -5.59
N VAL A 61 3.59 25.52 -6.29
CA VAL A 61 3.60 24.23 -6.98
C VAL A 61 3.26 24.42 -8.45
N VAL A 62 3.90 23.65 -9.33
CA VAL A 62 3.62 23.65 -10.77
C VAL A 62 3.21 22.25 -11.22
N VAL A 63 2.03 22.13 -11.82
CA VAL A 63 1.56 20.92 -12.52
C VAL A 63 1.94 21.04 -13.98
N ILE A 64 2.56 20.02 -14.56
CA ILE A 64 2.80 19.93 -16.00
C ILE A 64 2.23 18.62 -16.51
N GLU A 65 1.24 18.72 -17.40
CA GLU A 65 0.75 17.60 -18.20
C GLU A 65 1.59 17.49 -19.47
N VAL A 66 1.99 16.27 -19.85
CA VAL A 66 2.82 16.01 -21.03
C VAL A 66 2.03 15.25 -22.08
N LYS A 67 2.17 15.64 -23.34
CA LYS A 67 1.52 14.98 -24.47
C LYS A 67 2.45 14.87 -25.67
N ASP A 68 2.60 13.65 -26.18
CA ASP A 68 3.35 13.35 -27.39
C ASP A 68 2.52 13.53 -28.68
N TRP A 69 1.52 14.41 -28.65
CA TRP A 69 0.57 14.59 -29.73
C TRP A 69 1.15 15.34 -30.93
N ASN A 70 0.81 14.87 -32.12
CA ASN A 70 1.02 15.58 -33.38
C ASN A 70 -0.29 16.27 -33.80
N PHE A 71 -0.30 17.61 -33.81
CA PHE A 71 -1.50 18.41 -34.06
C PHE A 71 -2.10 18.26 -35.46
N ALA A 72 -1.39 17.68 -36.43
CA ALA A 72 -1.98 17.36 -37.75
C ALA A 72 -3.23 16.46 -37.65
N HIS A 73 -3.39 15.73 -36.54
CA HIS A 73 -4.52 14.85 -36.29
C HIS A 73 -5.54 15.41 -35.29
N TYR A 74 -5.40 16.66 -34.85
CA TYR A 74 -6.25 17.23 -33.81
C TYR A 74 -6.90 18.54 -34.26
N GLU A 75 -8.07 18.81 -33.71
CA GLU A 75 -8.81 20.04 -33.91
C GLU A 75 -9.42 20.51 -32.59
N VAL A 76 -9.52 21.82 -32.42
CA VAL A 76 -10.21 22.45 -31.30
C VAL A 76 -11.32 23.34 -31.83
N ASP A 77 -12.52 23.21 -31.30
CA ASP A 77 -13.65 24.05 -31.70
C ASP A 77 -13.74 25.35 -30.86
N SER A 78 -14.65 26.25 -31.22
CA SER A 78 -14.92 27.50 -30.50
C SER A 78 -15.39 27.30 -29.05
N SER A 79 -15.88 26.09 -28.72
CA SER A 79 -16.25 25.70 -27.35
C SER A 79 -15.05 25.24 -26.51
N ASN A 80 -13.85 25.16 -27.09
CA ASN A 80 -12.62 24.57 -26.53
C ASN A 80 -12.75 23.06 -26.27
N ALA A 81 -13.56 22.37 -27.08
CA ALA A 81 -13.61 20.92 -27.12
C ALA A 81 -12.56 20.38 -28.09
N TRP A 82 -11.84 19.35 -27.65
CA TRP A 82 -10.76 18.73 -28.42
C TRP A 82 -11.26 17.51 -29.17
N TYR A 83 -10.79 17.36 -30.40
CA TYR A 83 -11.11 16.23 -31.26
C TYR A 83 -9.83 15.64 -31.84
N VAL A 84 -9.82 14.32 -32.01
CA VAL A 84 -8.84 13.60 -32.84
C VAL A 84 -9.52 13.13 -34.12
N LEU A 85 -8.84 13.33 -35.24
CA LEU A 85 -9.25 12.90 -36.57
C LEU A 85 -8.72 11.47 -36.79
N LYS A 86 -9.64 10.50 -36.84
CA LYS A 86 -9.33 9.11 -37.21
C LYS A 86 -10.29 8.67 -38.30
N ASP A 87 -9.77 8.13 -39.40
CA ASP A 87 -10.56 7.62 -40.53
C ASP A 87 -11.57 8.65 -41.07
N GLY A 88 -11.19 9.93 -41.10
CA GLY A 88 -12.04 11.04 -41.52
C GLY A 88 -13.16 11.43 -40.54
N LYS A 89 -13.21 10.83 -39.34
CA LYS A 89 -14.20 11.12 -38.30
C LYS A 89 -13.58 11.84 -37.11
N LYS A 90 -14.33 12.77 -36.53
CA LYS A 90 -13.98 13.48 -35.29
C LYS A 90 -14.36 12.63 -34.08
N HIS A 91 -13.39 12.31 -33.24
CA HIS A 91 -13.61 11.66 -31.96
C HIS A 91 -13.26 12.61 -30.82
N ASN A 92 -14.17 12.80 -29.86
CA ASN A 92 -13.93 13.67 -28.72
C ASN A 92 -12.73 13.17 -27.89
N LYS A 93 -11.86 14.10 -27.51
CA LYS A 93 -10.74 13.87 -26.61
C LYS A 93 -10.79 14.86 -25.44
N LYS A 94 -10.31 14.41 -24.30
CA LYS A 94 -10.13 15.28 -23.13
C LYS A 94 -9.06 16.32 -23.45
N SER A 95 -9.34 17.57 -23.12
CA SER A 95 -8.37 18.65 -23.23
C SER A 95 -7.21 18.42 -22.24
N PRO A 96 -5.94 18.47 -22.69
CA PRO A 96 -4.78 18.40 -21.81
C PRO A 96 -4.78 19.51 -20.74
N HIS A 97 -5.21 20.72 -21.10
CA HIS A 97 -5.31 21.83 -20.16
C HIS A 97 -6.37 21.61 -19.10
N GLN A 98 -7.53 21.05 -19.49
CA GLN A 98 -8.57 20.69 -18.51
C GLN A 98 -8.09 19.58 -17.57
N GLN A 99 -7.27 18.64 -18.07
CA GLN A 99 -6.66 17.61 -17.25
C GLN A 99 -5.68 18.20 -16.23
N ALA A 100 -4.75 19.06 -16.66
CA ALA A 100 -3.82 19.75 -15.75
C ALA A 100 -4.56 20.62 -14.71
N LEU A 101 -5.61 21.35 -15.13
CA LEU A 101 -6.45 22.13 -14.22
C LEU A 101 -7.26 21.26 -13.25
N LYS A 102 -7.68 20.06 -13.68
CA LYS A 102 -8.36 19.11 -12.81
C LYS A 102 -7.40 18.61 -11.73
N TYR A 103 -6.16 18.26 -12.08
CA TYR A 103 -5.15 17.91 -11.08
C TYR A 103 -4.89 19.06 -10.12
N LYS A 104 -4.71 20.28 -10.63
CA LYS A 104 -4.63 21.48 -9.79
C LYS A 104 -5.80 21.59 -8.83
N LYS A 105 -7.04 21.42 -9.29
CA LYS A 105 -8.25 21.49 -8.44
C LYS A 105 -8.24 20.39 -7.37
N ASN A 106 -7.96 19.15 -7.76
CA ASN A 106 -7.95 18.01 -6.85
C ASN A 106 -6.86 18.13 -5.77
N LEU A 107 -5.74 18.81 -6.04
CA LEU A 107 -4.76 19.14 -5.01
C LEU A 107 -5.38 19.93 -3.85
N PHE A 108 -6.29 20.86 -4.11
CA PHE A 108 -7.00 21.60 -3.07
C PHE A 108 -8.14 20.77 -2.46
N ASP A 109 -8.93 20.12 -3.31
CA ASP A 109 -10.18 19.50 -2.88
C ASP A 109 -9.98 18.16 -2.16
N LEU A 110 -8.93 17.42 -2.50
CA LEU A 110 -8.73 16.02 -2.09
C LEU A 110 -7.38 15.76 -1.42
N HIS A 111 -6.29 16.32 -1.96
CA HIS A 111 -4.96 15.83 -1.61
C HIS A 111 -4.24 16.61 -0.51
N ILE A 112 -4.47 17.93 -0.42
CA ILE A 112 -3.75 18.81 0.52
C ILE A 112 -4.75 19.52 1.44
N GLN A 113 -5.00 18.93 2.61
CA GLN A 113 -6.02 19.40 3.56
C GLN A 113 -5.78 20.85 4.00
N SER A 114 -4.52 21.21 4.25
CA SER A 114 -4.12 22.55 4.68
C SER A 114 -4.51 23.63 3.66
N LEU A 115 -4.44 23.31 2.36
CA LEU A 115 -4.90 24.15 1.27
C LEU A 115 -6.42 24.15 1.11
N GLY A 116 -7.03 22.97 1.13
CA GLY A 116 -8.47 22.79 0.92
C GLY A 116 -9.35 23.56 1.91
N LEU A 117 -8.92 23.66 3.17
CA LEU A 117 -9.66 24.43 4.19
C LEU A 117 -9.50 25.95 4.04
N ARG A 118 -8.40 26.43 3.44
CA ARG A 118 -8.08 27.87 3.33
C ARG A 118 -8.54 28.47 1.99
N ALA A 119 -8.52 27.71 0.91
CA ALA A 119 -8.86 28.19 -0.43
C ALA A 119 -10.30 28.73 -0.60
N PRO A 120 -11.35 28.15 0.03
CA PRO A 120 -12.69 28.72 -0.01
C PRO A 120 -12.79 30.08 0.68
N LEU A 121 -11.97 30.33 1.70
CA LEU A 121 -11.95 31.57 2.47
C LEU A 121 -11.12 32.66 1.79
N ASN A 122 -10.12 32.30 0.98
CA ASN A 122 -9.26 33.24 0.28
C ASN A 122 -8.86 32.70 -1.10
N LYS A 123 -9.42 33.31 -2.16
CA LYS A 123 -9.18 32.91 -3.56
C LYS A 123 -7.71 33.01 -3.98
N ASN A 124 -6.88 33.78 -3.28
CA ASN A 124 -5.44 33.88 -3.61
C ASN A 124 -4.69 32.56 -3.39
N PHE A 125 -5.20 31.63 -2.57
CA PHE A 125 -4.62 30.29 -2.44
C PHE A 125 -4.62 29.51 -3.77
N TYR A 126 -5.61 29.75 -4.65
CA TYR A 126 -5.62 29.14 -5.98
C TYR A 126 -4.44 29.55 -6.86
N ASN A 127 -3.76 30.65 -6.54
CA ASN A 127 -2.57 31.11 -7.27
C ASN A 127 -1.28 30.41 -6.81
N LEU A 128 -1.33 29.64 -5.72
CA LEU A 128 -0.17 28.87 -5.22
C LEU A 128 0.18 27.68 -6.13
N VAL A 129 -0.78 27.21 -6.92
CA VAL A 129 -0.58 26.10 -7.86
C VAL A 129 -0.74 26.63 -9.27
N SER A 130 0.27 26.46 -10.12
CA SER A 130 0.20 26.77 -11.55
C SER A 130 0.02 25.49 -12.37
N ALA A 131 -0.62 25.57 -13.52
CA ALA A 131 -0.85 24.42 -14.39
C ALA A 131 -0.40 24.76 -15.81
N PHE A 132 0.46 23.91 -16.38
CA PHE A 132 0.97 24.01 -17.73
C PHE A 132 0.79 22.70 -18.49
N VAL A 133 0.92 22.76 -19.82
CA VAL A 133 0.92 21.60 -20.69
C VAL A 133 2.16 21.65 -21.58
N TYR A 134 2.89 20.55 -21.68
CA TYR A 134 4.01 20.40 -22.59
C TYR A 134 3.66 19.45 -23.74
N PHE A 135 3.81 19.92 -24.98
CA PHE A 135 3.60 19.12 -26.17
C PHE A 135 4.93 18.81 -26.85
N HIS A 136 5.34 17.55 -26.89
CA HIS A 136 6.69 17.16 -27.31
C HIS A 136 6.90 17.15 -28.84
N ASN A 137 5.91 16.64 -29.58
CA ASN A 137 6.01 16.39 -31.03
C ASN A 137 5.42 17.53 -31.88
N THR A 138 5.51 18.77 -31.39
CA THR A 138 4.91 19.94 -32.04
C THR A 138 5.73 21.21 -31.84
N THR A 139 5.41 22.25 -32.61
CA THR A 139 6.01 23.60 -32.51
C THR A 139 5.03 24.60 -31.90
N HIS A 140 5.55 25.75 -31.44
CA HIS A 140 4.69 26.81 -30.91
C HIS A 140 3.77 27.39 -31.99
N GLU A 141 4.27 27.49 -33.22
CA GLU A 141 3.49 27.92 -34.37
C GLU A 141 2.32 26.97 -34.65
N SER A 142 2.57 25.66 -34.65
CA SER A 142 1.52 24.64 -34.85
C SER A 142 0.46 24.69 -33.75
N LEU A 143 0.86 24.99 -32.50
CA LEU A 143 -0.08 25.20 -31.40
C LEU A 143 -0.97 26.43 -31.65
N CYS A 144 -0.40 27.54 -32.13
CA CYS A 144 -1.19 28.73 -32.45
C CYS A 144 -2.18 28.44 -33.59
N MET A 145 -1.74 27.74 -34.64
CA MET A 145 -2.60 27.32 -35.77
C MET A 145 -3.75 26.41 -35.30
N LEU A 146 -3.50 25.49 -34.36
CA LEU A 146 -4.55 24.62 -33.80
C LEU A 146 -5.74 25.41 -33.23
N TYR A 147 -5.48 26.59 -32.67
CA TYR A 147 -6.50 27.46 -32.06
C TYR A 147 -6.94 28.61 -32.98
N GLU A 148 -6.32 28.81 -34.13
CA GLU A 148 -6.56 29.96 -35.01
C GLU A 148 -8.00 29.96 -35.54
N HIS A 149 -8.49 28.81 -36.00
CA HIS A 149 -9.88 28.65 -36.44
C HIS A 149 -10.86 28.98 -35.32
N SER A 150 -10.67 28.39 -34.13
CA SER A 150 -11.55 28.63 -32.98
C SER A 150 -11.55 30.10 -32.53
N GLN A 151 -10.40 30.78 -32.61
CA GLN A 151 -10.31 32.21 -32.31
C GLN A 151 -11.06 33.04 -33.35
N SER A 152 -10.87 32.75 -34.63
CA SER A 152 -11.57 33.44 -35.72
C SER A 152 -13.08 33.29 -35.59
N ASP A 153 -13.57 32.08 -35.29
CA ASP A 153 -14.99 31.81 -35.08
C ASP A 153 -15.55 32.63 -33.90
N LEU A 154 -14.83 32.67 -32.77
CA LEU A 154 -15.25 33.46 -31.61
C LEU A 154 -15.25 34.98 -31.90
N ASP A 155 -14.26 35.49 -32.62
CA ASP A 155 -14.19 36.91 -33.00
C ASP A 155 -15.32 37.28 -33.96
N ASN A 156 -15.68 36.38 -34.88
CA ASN A 156 -16.83 36.54 -35.77
C ASN A 156 -18.15 36.49 -35.00
N GLU A 157 -18.30 35.59 -34.02
CA GLU A 157 -19.47 35.54 -33.12
C GLU A 157 -19.62 36.82 -32.30
N VAL A 158 -18.51 37.41 -31.82
CA VAL A 158 -18.52 38.70 -31.11
C VAL A 158 -19.02 39.81 -32.03
N LYS A 159 -18.48 39.91 -33.25
CA LYS A 159 -18.92 40.91 -34.24
C LYS A 159 -20.41 40.76 -34.56
N GLY A 160 -20.84 39.55 -34.89
CA GLY A 160 -22.24 39.26 -35.20
C GLY A 160 -23.19 39.56 -34.03
N THR A 161 -22.79 39.24 -32.79
CA THR A 161 -23.59 39.54 -31.58
C THR A 161 -23.74 41.06 -31.38
N ASN A 162 -22.66 41.82 -31.58
CA ASN A 162 -22.69 43.28 -31.50
C ASN A 162 -23.58 43.89 -32.59
N GLU A 163 -23.46 43.42 -33.83
CA GLU A 163 -24.27 43.89 -34.96
C GLU A 163 -25.77 43.63 -34.72
N GLN A 164 -26.13 42.41 -34.33
CA GLN A 164 -27.51 42.05 -34.02
C GLN A 164 -28.11 42.91 -32.91
N PHE A 165 -27.36 43.18 -31.84
CA PHE A 165 -27.83 44.04 -30.75
C PHE A 165 -27.96 45.51 -31.19
N ASN A 166 -27.06 45.98 -32.06
CA ASN A 166 -27.10 47.34 -32.58
C ASN A 166 -28.29 47.59 -33.52
N LEU A 167 -28.75 46.56 -34.25
CA LEU A 167 -29.92 46.61 -35.14
C LEU A 167 -31.27 46.71 -34.40
N LEU A 168 -31.32 46.39 -33.10
CA LEU A 168 -32.55 46.51 -32.31
C LEU A 168 -32.98 47.97 -32.13
N SER A 169 -34.29 48.22 -32.11
CA SER A 169 -34.83 49.55 -31.82
C SER A 169 -34.56 49.96 -30.37
N SER A 170 -34.62 51.26 -30.08
CA SER A 170 -34.43 51.81 -28.72
C SER A 170 -35.40 51.22 -27.69
N GLU A 171 -36.60 50.80 -28.11
CA GLU A 171 -37.61 50.16 -27.26
C GLU A 171 -37.34 48.68 -27.02
N GLN A 172 -36.67 47.99 -27.96
CA GLN A 172 -36.35 46.56 -27.86
C GLN A 172 -35.06 46.27 -27.09
N LYS A 173 -34.11 47.22 -27.06
CA LYS A 173 -32.81 47.04 -26.39
C LYS A 173 -32.90 46.70 -24.90
N PRO A 174 -33.76 47.34 -24.08
CA PRO A 174 -33.86 47.02 -22.66
C PRO A 174 -34.25 45.56 -22.38
N SER A 175 -35.17 44.99 -23.17
CA SER A 175 -35.64 43.60 -22.99
C SER A 175 -34.62 42.55 -23.45
N HIS A 176 -33.70 42.90 -24.36
CA HIS A 176 -32.68 41.99 -24.91
C HIS A 176 -31.29 42.18 -24.30
N PHE A 177 -31.09 43.23 -23.49
CA PHE A 177 -29.78 43.55 -22.91
C PHE A 177 -29.20 42.43 -22.03
N SER A 178 -30.04 41.74 -21.26
CA SER A 178 -29.60 40.63 -20.40
C SER A 178 -29.07 39.45 -21.23
N VAL A 179 -29.75 39.10 -22.33
CA VAL A 179 -29.33 38.03 -23.25
C VAL A 179 -28.02 38.39 -23.95
N TYR A 180 -27.94 39.62 -24.47
CA TYR A 180 -26.72 40.16 -25.07
C TYR A 180 -25.54 40.11 -24.08
N LYS A 181 -25.72 40.62 -22.86
CA LYS A 181 -24.68 40.63 -21.82
C LYS A 181 -24.21 39.22 -21.48
N ASN A 182 -25.13 38.28 -21.28
CA ASN A 182 -24.78 36.89 -20.98
C ASN A 182 -23.99 36.22 -22.11
N LYS A 183 -24.35 36.49 -23.38
CA LYS A 183 -23.62 35.97 -24.55
C LYS A 183 -22.23 36.61 -24.64
N MET A 184 -22.10 37.92 -24.43
CA MET A 184 -20.81 38.60 -24.41
C MET A 184 -19.89 38.09 -23.28
N ASP A 185 -20.43 37.91 -22.07
CA ASP A 185 -19.69 37.34 -20.94
C ASP A 185 -19.26 35.88 -21.21
N TYR A 186 -20.05 35.11 -21.96
CA TYR A 186 -19.66 33.78 -22.41
C TYR A 186 -18.51 33.83 -23.42
N LEU A 187 -18.62 34.65 -24.48
CA LEU A 187 -17.63 34.77 -25.53
C LEU A 187 -16.29 35.28 -24.98
N ASP A 188 -16.31 36.31 -24.15
CA ASP A 188 -15.12 36.86 -23.51
C ASP A 188 -14.43 35.82 -22.59
N ARG A 189 -15.20 35.01 -21.86
CA ARG A 189 -14.62 33.88 -21.10
C ARG A 189 -13.94 32.85 -22.01
N LYS A 190 -14.52 32.52 -23.17
CA LYS A 190 -13.95 31.56 -24.12
C LYS A 190 -12.68 32.08 -24.77
N ILE A 191 -12.66 33.34 -25.20
CA ILE A 191 -11.46 33.99 -25.74
C ILE A 191 -10.34 34.01 -24.69
N ARG A 192 -10.65 34.39 -23.45
CA ARG A 192 -9.68 34.35 -22.33
C ARG A 192 -9.20 32.93 -22.04
N GLN A 193 -10.07 31.92 -22.17
CA GLN A 193 -9.72 30.52 -21.97
C GLN A 193 -8.68 30.06 -23.00
N ILE A 194 -8.90 30.33 -24.29
CA ILE A 194 -7.95 29.96 -25.37
C ILE A 194 -6.62 30.69 -25.19
N LYS A 195 -6.64 32.01 -24.94
CA LYS A 195 -5.41 32.79 -24.69
C LYS A 195 -4.62 32.25 -23.48
N ARG A 196 -5.31 31.86 -22.42
CA ARG A 196 -4.70 31.20 -21.25
C ARG A 196 -4.09 29.85 -21.65
N ASP A 197 -4.80 29.02 -22.39
CA ASP A 197 -4.34 27.68 -22.79
C ASP A 197 -3.07 27.76 -23.63
N ILE A 198 -3.01 28.65 -24.63
CA ILE A 198 -1.81 28.89 -25.43
C ILE A 198 -0.65 29.39 -24.55
N SER A 199 -0.90 30.35 -23.65
CA SER A 199 0.14 30.87 -22.75
C SER A 199 0.62 29.82 -21.73
N ALA A 200 -0.26 28.92 -21.32
CA ALA A 200 0.04 27.82 -20.41
C ALA A 200 0.69 26.61 -21.11
N SER A 201 0.99 26.72 -22.40
CA SER A 201 1.59 25.64 -23.17
C SER A 201 3.07 25.89 -23.50
N GLY A 202 3.85 24.81 -23.47
CA GLY A 202 5.17 24.73 -24.07
C GLY A 202 5.21 23.69 -25.17
N SER A 203 6.11 23.90 -26.10
CA SER A 203 6.43 23.01 -27.24
C SER A 203 7.93 22.80 -27.31
N ARG A 204 8.41 21.92 -28.20
CA ARG A 204 9.84 21.57 -28.29
C ARG A 204 10.75 22.79 -28.50
N ASP A 205 10.32 23.73 -29.33
CA ASP A 205 10.99 25.00 -29.68
C ASP A 205 10.75 26.14 -28.66
N SER A 206 9.74 26.01 -27.79
CA SER A 206 9.38 27.03 -26.79
C SER A 206 9.61 26.59 -25.34
N LEU A 207 10.26 25.44 -25.13
CA LEU A 207 10.50 24.88 -23.80
C LEU A 207 11.27 25.85 -22.88
N ASP A 208 12.28 26.56 -23.41
CA ASP A 208 13.03 27.55 -22.63
C ASP A 208 12.17 28.72 -22.16
N LYS A 209 11.14 29.10 -22.95
CA LYS A 209 10.17 30.11 -22.53
C LYS A 209 9.30 29.59 -21.39
N LEU A 210 8.88 28.33 -21.44
CA LEU A 210 8.10 27.69 -20.37
C LEU A 210 8.92 27.59 -19.08
N ILE A 211 10.14 27.06 -19.15
CA ILE A 211 11.05 26.97 -18.00
C ILE A 211 11.35 28.36 -17.44
N GLY A 212 11.58 29.35 -18.31
CA GLY A 212 11.78 30.74 -17.91
C GLY A 212 10.57 31.36 -17.19
N LYS A 213 9.34 30.94 -17.49
CA LYS A 213 8.14 31.35 -16.73
C LYS A 213 8.16 30.76 -15.32
N ILE A 214 8.53 29.47 -15.18
CA ILE A 214 8.60 28.76 -13.90
C ILE A 214 9.65 29.41 -12.99
N ILE A 215 10.85 29.69 -13.52
CA ILE A 215 11.94 30.32 -12.76
C ILE A 215 11.56 31.72 -12.26
N LYS A 216 10.78 32.48 -13.05
CA LYS A 216 10.38 33.85 -12.72
C LYS A 216 9.20 33.94 -11.73
N MET A 217 8.66 32.81 -11.28
CA MET A 217 7.59 32.81 -10.28
C MET A 217 8.10 33.43 -8.97
N LYS A 218 7.29 34.30 -8.36
CA LYS A 218 7.66 35.03 -7.15
C LYS A 218 7.23 34.28 -5.91
N SER A 219 7.95 34.49 -4.81
CA SER A 219 7.55 34.00 -3.51
C SER A 219 6.15 34.49 -3.13
N HIS A 220 5.41 33.65 -2.43
CA HIS A 220 4.02 33.90 -2.07
C HIS A 220 3.84 33.76 -0.55
N ILE A 221 3.37 34.83 0.11
CA ILE A 221 3.26 34.87 1.59
C ILE A 221 2.34 33.77 2.17
N LEU A 222 1.37 33.32 1.37
CA LEU A 222 0.46 32.23 1.74
C LEU A 222 1.08 30.82 1.61
N PHE A 223 2.24 30.68 0.96
CA PHE A 223 2.95 29.42 0.82
C PHE A 223 3.89 29.20 2.01
N THR A 224 3.29 28.85 3.14
CA THR A 224 3.97 28.65 4.41
C THR A 224 4.73 27.33 4.45
N ASP A 225 5.73 27.20 5.32
CA ASP A 225 6.48 25.95 5.54
C ASP A 225 5.56 24.76 5.85
N GLU A 226 4.44 24.99 6.56
CA GLU A 226 3.43 23.95 6.81
C GLU A 226 2.83 23.37 5.52
N ILE A 227 2.53 24.22 4.54
CA ILE A 227 1.97 23.80 3.24
C ILE A 227 3.06 23.09 2.43
N TYR A 228 4.29 23.60 2.47
CA TYR A 228 5.43 22.98 1.82
C TYR A 228 5.63 21.54 2.30
N GLN A 229 5.66 21.31 3.61
CA GLN A 229 5.83 19.97 4.17
C GLN A 229 4.63 19.05 3.88
N ASP A 230 3.40 19.59 3.86
CA ASP A 230 2.21 18.80 3.50
C ASP A 230 2.29 18.29 2.05
N PHE A 231 2.76 19.13 1.12
CA PHE A 231 3.06 18.70 -0.25
C PHE A 231 4.18 17.67 -0.29
N LYS A 232 5.33 17.97 0.31
CA LYS A 232 6.51 17.10 0.28
C LYS A 232 6.17 15.68 0.75
N ARG A 233 5.52 15.57 1.90
CA ARG A 233 5.05 14.30 2.49
C ARG A 233 4.12 13.50 1.57
N ARG A 234 3.26 14.18 0.80
CA ARG A 234 2.29 13.55 -0.11
C ARG A 234 2.87 13.21 -1.48
N LEU A 235 3.85 13.99 -1.93
CA LEU A 235 4.49 13.81 -3.24
C LEU A 235 5.69 12.86 -3.20
N ASP A 236 6.33 12.72 -2.04
CA ASP A 236 7.50 11.88 -1.88
C ASP A 236 7.21 10.43 -2.30
N PRO A 237 8.05 9.85 -3.19
CA PRO A 237 7.81 8.52 -3.69
C PRO A 237 7.95 7.51 -2.54
N PRO A 238 6.99 6.58 -2.38
CA PRO A 238 7.09 5.55 -1.37
C PRO A 238 8.27 4.61 -1.66
N ASP A 239 8.77 3.93 -0.64
CA ASP A 239 9.93 3.05 -0.78
C ASP A 239 9.73 1.94 -1.83
N PHE A 240 8.49 1.53 -2.07
CA PHE A 240 8.17 0.61 -3.16
C PHE A 240 8.55 1.16 -4.54
N VAL A 241 8.24 2.43 -4.84
CA VAL A 241 8.59 3.05 -6.14
C VAL A 241 10.11 3.08 -6.31
N LYS A 242 10.85 3.32 -5.23
CA LYS A 242 12.32 3.34 -5.23
C LYS A 242 12.94 1.95 -5.43
N SER A 243 12.23 0.88 -5.09
CA SER A 243 12.70 -0.50 -5.23
C SER A 243 12.21 -1.20 -6.50
N GLN A 244 11.42 -0.53 -7.35
CA GLN A 244 11.01 -1.08 -8.64
C GLN A 244 12.20 -1.25 -9.59
N GLY A 245 12.19 -2.38 -10.32
CA GLY A 245 13.24 -2.73 -11.28
C GLY A 245 14.61 -2.94 -10.66
N VAL A 246 14.69 -3.09 -9.33
CA VAL A 246 15.90 -3.51 -8.62
C VAL A 246 15.85 -5.01 -8.41
N ASP A 247 16.80 -5.71 -9.00
CA ASP A 247 16.92 -7.15 -8.83
C ASP A 247 17.14 -7.51 -7.36
N ILE A 248 16.52 -8.63 -6.94
CA ILE A 248 16.66 -9.10 -5.58
C ILE A 248 17.97 -9.86 -5.48
N VAL A 249 18.95 -9.25 -4.81
CA VAL A 249 20.26 -9.87 -4.59
C VAL A 249 20.21 -10.75 -3.34
N LEU A 250 20.35 -12.05 -3.55
CA LEU A 250 20.48 -13.03 -2.48
C LEU A 250 21.95 -13.18 -2.06
N ASP A 251 22.19 -13.28 -0.76
CA ASP A 251 23.51 -13.62 -0.23
C ASP A 251 23.90 -15.08 -0.54
N ARG A 252 25.09 -15.52 -0.10
CA ARG A 252 25.54 -16.91 -0.29
C ARG A 252 24.63 -17.95 0.37
N GLN A 253 24.16 -17.73 1.60
CA GLN A 253 23.30 -18.69 2.32
C GLN A 253 21.87 -18.73 1.75
N GLN A 254 21.27 -17.57 1.47
CA GLN A 254 19.99 -17.40 0.82
C GLN A 254 19.99 -18.05 -0.57
N LYS A 255 21.06 -17.87 -1.36
CA LYS A 255 21.22 -18.57 -2.65
C LYS A 255 21.26 -20.09 -2.47
N LEU A 256 22.00 -20.59 -1.48
CA LEU A 256 22.06 -22.02 -1.19
C LEU A 256 20.68 -22.57 -0.82
N PHE A 257 19.89 -21.82 -0.06
CA PHE A 257 18.55 -22.24 0.36
C PHE A 257 17.46 -21.95 -0.67
N SER A 258 17.71 -21.11 -1.67
CA SER A 258 16.77 -20.88 -2.78
C SER A 258 16.88 -21.92 -3.88
N ILE A 259 17.94 -22.72 -3.93
CA ILE A 259 18.07 -23.78 -4.94
C ILE A 259 17.07 -24.89 -4.61
N SER A 260 16.21 -25.19 -5.57
CA SER A 260 15.22 -26.25 -5.46
C SER A 260 15.86 -27.62 -5.71
N THR A 261 15.62 -28.57 -4.82
CA THR A 261 16.09 -29.96 -4.92
C THR A 261 15.05 -30.90 -4.34
N GLN A 262 15.05 -32.17 -4.75
CA GLN A 262 14.16 -33.19 -4.16
C GLN A 262 14.63 -33.50 -2.74
N GLU A 263 14.23 -32.66 -1.77
CA GLU A 263 14.57 -32.81 -0.35
C GLU A 263 13.38 -32.50 0.57
N HIS A 264 13.42 -33.10 1.77
CA HIS A 264 12.59 -32.73 2.90
C HIS A 264 13.42 -31.90 3.89
N ALA A 265 13.29 -30.58 3.82
CA ALA A 265 14.16 -29.65 4.54
C ALA A 265 13.43 -28.73 5.51
N LYS A 266 14.17 -28.23 6.50
CA LYS A 266 13.69 -27.29 7.51
C LYS A 266 14.67 -26.15 7.68
N ILE A 267 14.17 -24.94 7.53
CA ILE A 267 14.95 -23.72 7.57
C ILE A 267 14.36 -22.82 8.64
N LYS A 268 15.16 -22.49 9.64
CA LYS A 268 14.82 -21.50 10.66
C LYS A 268 15.65 -20.25 10.49
N GLY A 269 15.13 -19.13 10.97
CA GLY A 269 15.94 -17.92 11.06
C GLY A 269 15.23 -16.76 11.71
N VAL A 270 16.04 -15.82 12.17
CA VAL A 270 15.59 -14.61 12.87
C VAL A 270 14.66 -13.73 12.03
N ALA A 271 14.01 -12.74 12.65
CA ALA A 271 13.15 -11.81 11.94
C ALA A 271 13.94 -11.03 10.87
N GLY A 272 13.35 -10.91 9.68
CA GLY A 272 13.95 -10.14 8.59
C GLY A 272 15.14 -10.82 7.89
N CYS A 273 15.42 -12.10 8.12
CA CYS A 273 16.48 -12.83 7.40
C CYS A 273 16.16 -13.17 5.92
N GLY A 274 14.97 -12.82 5.45
CA GLY A 274 14.58 -13.01 4.05
C GLY A 274 13.88 -14.33 3.71
N LYS A 275 13.31 -15.05 4.70
CA LYS A 275 12.56 -16.32 4.49
C LYS A 275 11.58 -16.26 3.32
N SER A 276 10.66 -15.29 3.31
CA SER A 276 9.68 -15.13 2.23
C SER A 276 10.32 -14.81 0.87
N THR A 277 11.51 -14.19 0.85
CA THR A 277 12.28 -13.98 -0.38
C THR A 277 12.91 -15.28 -0.87
N ILE A 278 13.45 -16.11 0.03
CA ILE A 278 13.99 -17.44 -0.30
C ILE A 278 12.88 -18.35 -0.83
N ILE A 279 11.70 -18.35 -0.18
CA ILE A 279 10.51 -19.09 -0.63
C ILE A 279 10.16 -18.68 -2.06
N ALA A 280 10.11 -17.37 -2.34
CA ALA A 280 9.80 -16.88 -3.68
C ALA A 280 10.84 -17.32 -4.73
N ALA A 281 12.13 -17.20 -4.42
CA ALA A 281 13.20 -17.63 -5.31
C ALA A 281 13.18 -19.14 -5.54
N ARG A 282 12.94 -19.94 -4.48
CA ARG A 282 12.87 -21.40 -4.56
C ARG A 282 11.66 -21.90 -5.31
N ALA A 283 10.51 -21.26 -5.17
CA ALA A 283 9.32 -21.58 -5.94
C ALA A 283 9.55 -21.37 -7.45
N VAL A 284 10.19 -20.27 -7.80
CA VAL A 284 10.58 -20.00 -9.19
C VAL A 284 11.60 -21.03 -9.66
N ASP A 285 12.68 -21.26 -8.90
CA ASP A 285 13.71 -22.25 -9.28
C ASP A 285 13.13 -23.67 -9.44
N ALA A 286 12.18 -24.07 -8.58
CA ALA A 286 11.44 -25.33 -8.70
C ALA A 286 10.64 -25.39 -10.02
N LEU A 287 9.85 -24.35 -10.30
CA LEU A 287 9.08 -24.26 -11.55
C LEU A 287 9.99 -24.38 -12.78
N PHE A 288 11.16 -23.73 -12.79
CA PHE A 288 12.14 -23.84 -13.87
C PHE A 288 12.82 -25.23 -13.91
N ARG A 289 13.03 -25.87 -12.77
CA ARG A 289 13.69 -27.19 -12.68
C ARG A 289 12.84 -28.32 -13.25
N HIS A 290 11.54 -28.34 -12.96
CA HIS A 290 10.68 -29.48 -13.32
C HIS A 290 9.43 -29.10 -14.15
N GLY A 291 9.11 -27.82 -14.36
CA GLY A 291 7.95 -27.38 -15.15
C GLY A 291 6.59 -27.80 -14.57
N GLY A 292 6.59 -28.34 -13.35
CA GLY A 292 5.45 -28.92 -12.67
C GLY A 292 4.80 -27.95 -11.67
N SER A 293 4.03 -28.51 -10.75
CA SER A 293 3.18 -27.73 -9.83
C SER A 293 3.89 -27.43 -8.52
N VAL A 294 3.77 -26.17 -8.07
CA VAL A 294 4.42 -25.67 -6.85
C VAL A 294 3.36 -25.06 -5.95
N LEU A 295 3.31 -25.51 -4.69
CA LEU A 295 2.41 -24.97 -3.68
C LEU A 295 3.20 -24.17 -2.64
N ILE A 296 2.77 -22.94 -2.38
CA ILE A 296 3.23 -22.12 -1.27
C ILE A 296 2.09 -21.96 -0.27
N LEU A 297 2.27 -22.52 0.93
CA LEU A 297 1.34 -22.42 2.04
C LEU A 297 1.80 -21.37 3.05
N THR A 298 0.90 -20.48 3.41
CA THR A 298 1.06 -19.57 4.55
C THR A 298 0.08 -19.90 5.66
N PHE A 299 0.29 -19.33 6.85
CA PHE A 299 -0.74 -19.26 7.87
C PHE A 299 -1.68 -18.05 7.63
N ASN A 300 -1.09 -16.87 7.39
CA ASN A 300 -1.81 -15.60 7.28
C ASN A 300 -2.33 -15.31 5.87
N LEU A 301 -3.62 -14.92 5.79
CA LEU A 301 -4.27 -14.51 4.53
C LEU A 301 -3.67 -13.25 3.91
N SER A 302 -3.24 -12.30 4.74
CA SER A 302 -2.66 -11.00 4.36
C SER A 302 -1.27 -11.10 3.74
N LEU A 303 -0.56 -12.22 3.94
CA LEU A 303 0.77 -12.45 3.38
C LEU A 303 0.72 -12.89 1.91
N ARG A 304 -0.42 -13.42 1.46
CA ARG A 304 -0.59 -13.98 0.12
C ARG A 304 -0.30 -12.96 -1.01
N PRO A 305 -0.85 -11.72 -0.99
CA PRO A 305 -0.51 -10.72 -2.00
C PRO A 305 0.99 -10.41 -2.03
N TYR A 306 1.61 -10.26 -0.85
CA TYR A 306 3.03 -9.95 -0.72
C TYR A 306 3.94 -11.05 -1.29
N LEU A 307 3.65 -12.32 -1.00
CA LEU A 307 4.39 -13.44 -1.60
C LEU A 307 4.18 -13.54 -3.10
N ARG A 308 2.96 -13.29 -3.58
CA ARG A 308 2.66 -13.28 -5.02
C ARG A 308 3.48 -12.23 -5.76
N ASP A 309 3.59 -11.02 -5.20
CA ASP A 309 4.41 -9.95 -5.76
C ASP A 309 5.89 -10.35 -5.80
N LYS A 310 6.42 -10.94 -4.72
CA LYS A 310 7.82 -11.43 -4.70
C LYS A 310 8.09 -12.54 -5.70
N VAL A 311 7.19 -13.52 -5.82
CA VAL A 311 7.31 -14.62 -6.78
C VAL A 311 7.27 -14.07 -8.20
N ALA A 312 6.39 -13.11 -8.50
CA ALA A 312 6.35 -12.45 -9.79
C ALA A 312 7.65 -11.69 -10.10
N MET A 313 8.21 -10.95 -9.13
CA MET A 313 9.50 -10.27 -9.28
C MET A 313 10.63 -11.26 -9.58
N MET A 314 10.76 -12.32 -8.79
CA MET A 314 11.79 -13.36 -8.99
C MET A 314 11.64 -14.07 -10.34
N PHE A 315 10.41 -14.31 -10.77
CA PHE A 315 10.12 -14.93 -12.07
C PHE A 315 10.57 -14.03 -13.23
N GLN A 316 10.29 -12.72 -13.15
CA GLN A 316 10.74 -11.75 -14.16
C GLN A 316 12.27 -11.63 -14.21
N GLN A 317 12.93 -11.63 -13.04
CA GLN A 317 14.39 -11.61 -12.96
C GLN A 317 14.97 -12.87 -13.61
N ARG A 318 14.45 -14.07 -13.28
CA ARG A 318 14.93 -15.35 -13.84
C ARG A 318 14.71 -15.48 -15.35
N LYS A 319 13.65 -14.87 -15.89
CA LYS A 319 13.39 -14.83 -17.34
C LYS A 319 14.47 -14.11 -18.13
N GLN A 320 15.21 -13.18 -17.53
CA GLN A 320 16.28 -12.46 -18.21
C GLN A 320 17.51 -13.35 -18.48
N ASP A 321 17.65 -14.45 -17.73
CA ASP A 321 18.79 -15.36 -17.82
C ASP A 321 18.58 -16.51 -18.83
N ILE A 322 17.42 -16.58 -19.51
CA ILE A 322 16.97 -17.78 -20.24
C ILE A 322 16.55 -17.43 -21.67
N SER A 323 16.76 -18.36 -22.60
CA SER A 323 16.36 -18.22 -24.00
C SER A 323 14.83 -18.06 -24.13
N PRO A 324 14.33 -17.18 -25.03
CA PRO A 324 12.90 -17.04 -25.30
C PRO A 324 12.17 -18.37 -25.57
N ASP A 325 12.81 -19.31 -26.27
CA ASP A 325 12.21 -20.59 -26.66
C ASP A 325 11.93 -21.53 -25.46
N ASP A 326 12.70 -21.40 -24.38
CA ASP A 326 12.52 -22.20 -23.16
C ASP A 326 11.45 -21.59 -22.23
N ILE A 327 11.19 -20.29 -22.36
CA ILE A 327 10.22 -19.56 -21.54
C ILE A 327 8.77 -19.99 -21.85
N ASP A 328 8.46 -20.27 -23.11
CA ASP A 328 7.09 -20.60 -23.54
C ASP A 328 6.58 -21.91 -22.94
N ARG A 329 7.48 -22.78 -22.44
CA ARG A 329 7.12 -24.04 -21.77
C ARG A 329 6.84 -23.88 -20.27
N ILE A 330 7.06 -22.68 -19.73
CA ILE A 330 7.01 -22.41 -18.29
C ILE A 330 5.80 -21.56 -17.95
N GLU A 331 4.82 -22.20 -17.34
CA GLU A 331 3.55 -21.57 -17.00
C GLU A 331 3.55 -21.07 -15.55
N PHE A 332 3.57 -19.75 -15.38
CA PHE A 332 3.57 -19.12 -14.05
C PHE A 332 2.35 -19.48 -13.19
N ASN A 333 1.22 -19.83 -13.82
CA ASN A 333 -0.02 -20.24 -13.14
C ASN A 333 0.11 -21.59 -12.40
N LYS A 334 1.19 -22.36 -12.61
CA LYS A 334 1.50 -23.60 -11.87
C LYS A 334 2.02 -23.35 -10.46
N ILE A 335 2.30 -22.10 -10.09
CA ILE A 335 2.60 -21.71 -8.71
C ILE A 335 1.30 -21.27 -8.02
N GLU A 336 0.84 -22.10 -7.08
CA GLU A 336 -0.28 -21.77 -6.21
C GLU A 336 0.21 -21.17 -4.89
N ILE A 337 -0.41 -20.05 -4.48
CA ILE A 337 -0.12 -19.39 -3.21
C ILE A 337 -1.42 -19.22 -2.44
N THR A 338 -1.52 -19.86 -1.28
CA THR A 338 -2.73 -19.88 -0.45
C THR A 338 -2.37 -20.08 1.03
N ASN A 339 -3.37 -20.06 1.91
CA ASN A 339 -3.18 -20.45 3.30
C ASN A 339 -3.74 -21.85 3.57
N TYR A 340 -3.31 -22.49 4.65
CA TYR A 340 -3.70 -23.88 4.96
C TYR A 340 -5.23 -24.09 4.98
N HIS A 341 -5.97 -23.24 5.68
CA HIS A 341 -7.42 -23.41 5.81
C HIS A 341 -8.17 -23.26 4.49
N GLN A 342 -7.78 -22.30 3.65
CA GLN A 342 -8.35 -22.13 2.32
C GLN A 342 -7.96 -23.28 1.39
N PHE A 343 -6.71 -23.74 1.48
CA PHE A 343 -6.23 -24.91 0.75
C PHE A 343 -7.07 -26.15 1.12
N PHE A 344 -7.13 -26.50 2.40
CA PHE A 344 -7.89 -27.65 2.90
C PHE A 344 -9.35 -27.61 2.44
N TYR A 345 -10.01 -26.46 2.62
CA TYR A 345 -11.39 -26.28 2.17
C TYR A 345 -11.54 -26.40 0.64
N SER A 346 -10.58 -25.87 -0.14
CA SER A 346 -10.59 -26.03 -1.60
C SER A 346 -10.41 -27.49 -2.01
N GLN A 347 -9.56 -28.25 -1.32
CA GLN A 347 -9.35 -29.66 -1.61
C GLN A 347 -10.60 -30.49 -1.27
N LEU A 348 -11.29 -30.17 -0.17
CA LEU A 348 -12.58 -30.78 0.14
C LEU A 348 -13.64 -30.52 -0.94
N ASN A 349 -13.72 -29.28 -1.43
CA ASN A 349 -14.64 -28.94 -2.52
C ASN A 349 -14.30 -29.67 -3.82
N ASN A 350 -13.01 -29.87 -4.12
CA ASN A 350 -12.57 -30.60 -5.31
C ASN A 350 -12.98 -32.09 -5.28
N ILE A 351 -13.08 -32.68 -4.09
CA ILE A 351 -13.59 -34.05 -3.89
C ILE A 351 -15.08 -34.07 -3.53
N GLU A 352 -15.78 -32.95 -3.73
CA GLU A 352 -17.22 -32.77 -3.46
C GLU A 352 -17.67 -33.13 -2.03
N LYS A 353 -16.76 -33.04 -1.05
CA LYS A 353 -17.07 -33.27 0.37
C LYS A 353 -17.33 -31.93 1.08
N PRO A 354 -18.46 -31.80 1.81
CA PRO A 354 -18.66 -30.64 2.66
C PRO A 354 -17.76 -30.72 3.89
N LEU A 355 -17.26 -29.57 4.35
CA LEU A 355 -16.63 -29.48 5.66
C LEU A 355 -17.73 -29.56 6.73
N GLU A 356 -17.68 -30.59 7.57
CA GLU A 356 -18.66 -30.77 8.64
C GLU A 356 -18.65 -29.58 9.62
N GLY A 357 -19.84 -29.13 10.05
CA GLY A 357 -19.97 -28.02 11.00
C GLY A 357 -20.12 -26.61 10.41
N LEU A 358 -20.26 -26.47 9.08
CA LEU A 358 -20.62 -25.21 8.42
C LEU A 358 -22.14 -24.91 8.41
N ASP A 359 -22.99 -25.87 8.80
CA ASP A 359 -24.45 -25.70 8.82
C ASP A 359 -24.96 -24.94 10.05
N GLY A 360 -25.83 -23.96 9.77
CA GLY A 360 -26.12 -22.82 10.62
C GLY A 360 -26.87 -23.09 11.93
N GLY A 361 -26.53 -22.29 12.95
CA GLY A 361 -27.36 -22.08 14.15
C GLY A 361 -26.62 -22.08 15.49
N VAL A 362 -25.33 -22.44 15.54
CA VAL A 362 -24.56 -22.57 16.79
C VAL A 362 -23.67 -21.34 17.03
N SER A 363 -23.37 -20.99 18.29
CA SER A 363 -22.54 -19.83 18.64
C SER A 363 -21.11 -19.91 18.07
N SER A 364 -20.57 -18.74 17.66
CA SER A 364 -19.27 -18.58 16.96
C SER A 364 -18.07 -19.25 17.67
N TYR A 365 -18.04 -19.24 19.00
CA TYR A 365 -16.95 -19.84 19.78
C TYR A 365 -16.91 -21.37 19.64
N SER A 366 -18.07 -22.02 19.72
CA SER A 366 -18.20 -23.48 19.56
C SER A 366 -17.97 -23.95 18.12
N GLN A 367 -18.25 -23.09 17.13
CA GLN A 367 -17.95 -23.36 15.73
C GLN A 367 -16.44 -23.35 15.46
N LYS A 368 -15.67 -22.41 16.05
CA LYS A 368 -14.21 -22.36 15.86
C LYS A 368 -13.50 -23.61 16.38
N GLU A 369 -13.87 -24.10 17.57
CA GLU A 369 -13.28 -25.33 18.12
C GLU A 369 -13.65 -26.57 17.31
N ARG A 370 -14.89 -26.64 16.79
CA ARG A 370 -15.32 -27.73 15.89
C ARG A 370 -14.55 -27.70 14.58
N LEU A 371 -14.45 -26.53 13.94
CA LEU A 371 -13.71 -26.35 12.70
C LEU A 371 -12.23 -26.70 12.87
N ASP A 372 -11.60 -26.32 13.98
CA ASP A 372 -10.19 -26.65 14.26
C ASP A 372 -9.95 -28.18 14.32
N LYS A 373 -10.93 -28.96 14.79
CA LYS A 373 -10.86 -30.44 14.73
C LYS A 373 -10.99 -30.94 13.30
N GLU A 374 -11.92 -30.40 12.52
CA GLU A 374 -12.11 -30.81 11.12
C GLU A 374 -10.89 -30.51 10.26
N TYR A 375 -10.23 -29.37 10.47
CA TYR A 375 -8.98 -29.04 9.78
C TYR A 375 -7.80 -29.96 10.12
N LYS A 376 -7.93 -30.84 11.12
CA LYS A 376 -6.96 -31.87 11.49
C LYS A 376 -7.41 -33.27 11.06
N ASN A 377 -8.62 -33.40 10.52
CA ASN A 377 -9.21 -34.68 10.19
C ASN A 377 -8.65 -35.21 8.86
N ARG A 378 -7.75 -36.19 8.96
CA ARG A 378 -7.14 -36.82 7.78
C ARG A 378 -8.06 -37.79 7.04
N ALA A 379 -9.13 -38.28 7.69
CA ALA A 379 -10.05 -39.27 7.12
C ALA A 379 -10.76 -38.76 5.85
N TYR A 380 -10.84 -37.44 5.66
CA TYR A 380 -11.36 -36.85 4.43
C TYR A 380 -10.60 -37.31 3.17
N PHE A 381 -9.30 -37.61 3.29
CA PHE A 381 -8.42 -37.88 2.15
C PHE A 381 -7.90 -39.33 2.07
N GLU A 382 -8.04 -40.13 3.13
CA GLU A 382 -7.47 -41.50 3.19
C GLU A 382 -8.01 -42.46 2.13
N ASN A 383 -9.26 -42.29 1.71
CA ASN A 383 -9.92 -43.15 0.71
C ASN A 383 -9.96 -42.53 -0.69
N GLU A 384 -9.35 -41.36 -0.89
CA GLU A 384 -9.34 -40.66 -2.18
C GLU A 384 -8.16 -41.13 -3.03
N VAL A 385 -8.45 -41.63 -4.23
CA VAL A 385 -7.45 -42.27 -5.10
C VAL A 385 -6.85 -41.29 -6.11
N ASP A 386 -7.58 -40.23 -6.47
CA ASP A 386 -7.20 -39.26 -7.51
C ASP A 386 -7.04 -37.83 -6.94
N LEU A 387 -6.24 -37.71 -5.89
CA LEU A 387 -5.87 -36.41 -5.35
C LEU A 387 -4.79 -35.76 -6.21
N PHE A 388 -4.99 -34.48 -6.56
CA PHE A 388 -3.95 -33.70 -7.19
C PHE A 388 -2.76 -33.51 -6.24
N LYS A 389 -1.58 -33.91 -6.69
CA LYS A 389 -0.32 -33.84 -5.93
C LYS A 389 0.65 -32.84 -6.53
N TYR A 390 1.30 -32.07 -5.67
CA TYR A 390 2.29 -31.05 -6.02
C TYR A 390 3.70 -31.65 -6.07
N ASP A 391 4.51 -31.17 -7.01
CA ASP A 391 5.92 -31.56 -7.15
C ASP A 391 6.81 -30.90 -6.08
N THR A 392 6.46 -29.66 -5.69
CA THR A 392 7.14 -28.91 -4.62
C THR A 392 6.11 -28.24 -3.70
N ILE A 393 6.31 -28.36 -2.39
CA ILE A 393 5.52 -27.68 -1.35
C ILE A 393 6.44 -26.86 -0.44
N LEU A 394 6.17 -25.55 -0.32
CA LEU A 394 6.90 -24.63 0.55
C LEU A 394 5.94 -24.09 1.62
N ILE A 395 6.29 -24.21 2.89
CA ILE A 395 5.45 -23.76 4.01
C ILE A 395 6.14 -22.61 4.75
N ASP A 396 5.52 -21.44 4.80
CA ASP A 396 5.97 -20.28 5.56
C ASP A 396 5.36 -20.27 6.98
N GLU A 397 6.09 -19.68 7.93
CA GLU A 397 5.69 -19.52 9.34
C GLU A 397 5.22 -20.85 10.01
N ILE A 398 5.97 -21.93 9.82
CA ILE A 398 5.67 -23.28 10.35
C ILE A 398 5.44 -23.30 11.86
N GLN A 399 5.95 -22.31 12.59
CA GLN A 399 5.72 -22.18 14.02
C GLN A 399 4.24 -21.92 14.39
N ASP A 400 3.41 -21.51 13.43
CA ASP A 400 1.97 -21.30 13.64
C ASP A 400 1.12 -22.52 13.23
N PHE A 401 1.72 -23.49 12.53
CA PHE A 401 1.06 -24.69 12.04
C PHE A 401 0.93 -25.74 13.13
N GLU A 402 -0.18 -26.47 13.06
CA GLU A 402 -0.36 -27.72 13.79
C GLU A 402 0.38 -28.87 13.11
N SER A 403 0.80 -29.85 13.91
CA SER A 403 1.54 -31.02 13.43
C SER A 403 0.74 -31.85 12.42
N GLU A 404 -0.56 -32.03 12.66
CA GLU A 404 -1.46 -32.76 11.76
C GLU A 404 -1.63 -32.07 10.40
N TRP A 405 -1.61 -30.74 10.36
CA TRP A 405 -1.72 -30.00 9.10
C TRP A 405 -0.54 -30.30 8.19
N VAL A 406 0.67 -30.36 8.75
CA VAL A 406 1.89 -30.71 8.01
C VAL A 406 1.82 -32.15 7.50
N LYS A 407 1.34 -33.08 8.33
CA LYS A 407 1.14 -34.49 7.92
C LYS A 407 0.15 -34.61 6.78
N ILE A 408 -0.99 -33.94 6.85
CA ILE A 408 -2.02 -33.97 5.80
C ILE A 408 -1.44 -33.48 4.47
N VAL A 409 -0.76 -32.33 4.49
CA VAL A 409 -0.14 -31.76 3.28
C VAL A 409 0.91 -32.70 2.70
N ARG A 410 1.80 -33.25 3.54
CA ARG A 410 2.87 -34.16 3.11
C ARG A 410 2.33 -35.49 2.59
N ASP A 411 1.40 -36.11 3.31
CA ASP A 411 1.00 -37.50 3.05
C ASP A 411 0.02 -37.60 1.85
N PHE A 412 -0.83 -36.59 1.63
CA PHE A 412 -1.88 -36.64 0.61
C PHE A 412 -1.61 -35.76 -0.62
N PHE A 413 -0.89 -34.64 -0.45
CA PHE A 413 -0.76 -33.63 -1.50
C PHE A 413 0.66 -33.46 -2.04
N LEU A 414 1.66 -34.13 -1.48
CA LEU A 414 3.00 -34.18 -2.05
C LEU A 414 3.12 -35.37 -3.01
N ARG A 415 3.72 -35.14 -4.19
CA ARG A 415 4.06 -36.21 -5.13
C ARG A 415 5.17 -37.10 -4.55
N ASP A 416 5.21 -38.36 -4.97
CA ASP A 416 6.28 -39.28 -4.61
C ASP A 416 7.63 -38.70 -5.08
N GLU A 417 8.64 -38.70 -4.21
CA GLU A 417 9.93 -38.01 -4.43
C GLU A 417 9.79 -36.48 -4.69
N GLY A 418 8.70 -35.88 -4.20
CA GLY A 418 8.46 -34.44 -4.22
C GLY A 418 9.31 -33.69 -3.20
N GLU A 419 9.45 -32.38 -3.41
CA GLU A 419 10.18 -31.49 -2.50
C GLU A 419 9.23 -30.89 -1.46
N ILE A 420 9.61 -30.90 -0.18
CA ILE A 420 8.88 -30.16 0.86
C ILE A 420 9.83 -29.42 1.80
N VAL A 421 9.62 -28.11 1.94
CA VAL A 421 10.50 -27.25 2.74
C VAL A 421 9.69 -26.41 3.72
N LEU A 422 10.06 -26.50 5.01
CA LEU A 422 9.41 -25.79 6.09
C LEU A 422 10.26 -24.59 6.54
N PHE A 423 9.67 -23.40 6.57
CA PHE A 423 10.32 -22.17 7.01
C PHE A 423 9.70 -21.68 8.33
N GLY A 424 10.53 -21.24 9.28
CA GLY A 424 10.01 -20.76 10.57
C GLY A 424 10.93 -19.84 11.36
N ASP A 425 10.33 -19.25 12.40
CA ASP A 425 10.99 -18.50 13.46
C ASP A 425 10.33 -18.82 14.81
N GLN A 426 11.01 -19.58 15.65
CA GLN A 426 10.43 -20.06 16.92
C GLN A 426 10.10 -18.91 17.88
N SER A 427 10.84 -17.79 17.83
CA SER A 427 10.59 -16.62 18.69
C SER A 427 9.31 -15.85 18.32
N GLN A 428 8.63 -16.22 17.22
CA GLN A 428 7.40 -15.55 16.76
C GLN A 428 6.15 -16.44 16.89
N ASN A 429 6.11 -17.40 17.82
CA ASN A 429 4.96 -18.30 18.04
C ASN A 429 3.79 -17.62 18.79
N ILE A 430 3.12 -16.66 18.15
CA ILE A 430 2.01 -15.89 18.74
C ILE A 430 0.72 -16.71 18.93
N TYR A 431 0.60 -17.87 18.29
CA TYR A 431 -0.56 -18.76 18.45
C TYR A 431 -0.38 -19.83 19.53
N LYS A 432 0.73 -19.78 20.29
CA LYS A 432 1.03 -20.66 21.43
C LYS A 432 0.92 -22.15 21.09
N ARG A 433 1.33 -22.53 19.87
CA ARG A 433 1.32 -23.93 19.43
C ARG A 433 2.31 -24.76 20.25
N ASN A 434 1.96 -26.01 20.56
CA ASN A 434 2.83 -26.91 21.33
C ASN A 434 4.07 -27.31 20.51
N GLN A 435 5.22 -26.78 20.92
CA GLN A 435 6.46 -26.96 20.18
C GLN A 435 7.00 -28.39 20.22
N LYS A 436 6.92 -29.08 21.37
CA LYS A 436 7.49 -30.42 21.55
C LYS A 436 6.79 -31.46 20.68
N GLU A 437 5.46 -31.41 20.63
CA GLU A 437 4.65 -32.29 19.77
C GLU A 437 4.91 -32.01 18.28
N ARG A 438 5.02 -30.74 17.90
CA ARG A 438 5.33 -30.36 16.53
C ARG A 438 6.73 -30.82 16.12
N GLU A 439 7.75 -30.61 16.95
CA GLU A 439 9.12 -31.03 16.65
C GLU A 439 9.24 -32.54 16.52
N ALA A 440 8.54 -33.31 17.35
CA ALA A 440 8.51 -34.78 17.26
C ALA A 440 7.89 -35.26 15.93
N VAL A 441 6.80 -34.64 15.47
CA VAL A 441 6.17 -34.97 14.18
C VAL A 441 7.02 -34.53 13.00
N ILE A 442 7.56 -33.31 13.06
CA ILE A 442 8.44 -32.74 12.04
C ILE A 442 9.79 -33.50 11.99
N ALA A 443 10.18 -34.22 13.03
CA ALA A 443 11.35 -35.10 13.02
C ALA A 443 11.13 -36.41 12.23
N GLN A 444 9.88 -36.83 12.01
CA GLN A 444 9.54 -38.03 11.24
C GLN A 444 9.58 -37.76 9.73
N GLY A 445 10.78 -37.53 9.18
CA GLY A 445 11.01 -37.45 7.73
C GLY A 445 11.65 -36.16 7.23
N PHE A 446 12.04 -35.24 8.12
CA PHE A 446 12.82 -34.05 7.75
C PHE A 446 14.17 -34.03 8.47
N GLY A 447 15.21 -33.52 7.80
CA GLY A 447 16.57 -33.41 8.33
C GLY A 447 16.75 -32.43 9.50
N ARG A 448 18.00 -32.07 9.82
CA ARG A 448 18.31 -31.06 10.85
C ARG A 448 17.90 -29.64 10.38
N TRP A 449 17.62 -28.76 11.35
CA TRP A 449 17.34 -27.35 11.07
C TRP A 449 18.58 -26.65 10.47
N LYS A 450 18.39 -26.03 9.32
CA LYS A 450 19.36 -25.10 8.71
C LYS A 450 19.02 -23.68 9.22
N SER A 451 19.99 -22.92 9.73
CA SER A 451 19.76 -21.62 10.41
C SER A 451 20.21 -20.41 9.58
N LEU A 452 19.41 -19.34 9.59
CA LEU A 452 19.68 -18.02 9.03
C LEU A 452 19.74 -16.97 10.15
N LYS A 453 20.93 -16.45 10.44
CA LYS A 453 21.18 -15.55 11.57
C LYS A 453 21.26 -14.06 11.21
N LYS A 454 21.53 -13.78 9.93
CA LYS A 454 21.68 -12.40 9.45
C LYS A 454 20.31 -11.79 9.08
N SER A 455 20.02 -10.62 9.63
CA SER A 455 18.85 -9.84 9.23
C SER A 455 19.19 -8.93 8.04
N TYR A 456 18.30 -8.88 7.06
CA TYR A 456 18.36 -8.00 5.88
C TYR A 456 17.38 -6.83 5.97
N ARG A 457 16.55 -6.82 7.01
CA ARG A 457 15.56 -5.77 7.26
C ARG A 457 16.20 -4.48 7.78
N HIS A 458 17.31 -4.62 8.50
CA HIS A 458 18.02 -3.54 9.16
C HIS A 458 19.49 -3.54 8.73
N ASP A 459 20.12 -2.38 8.75
CA ASP A 459 21.59 -2.33 8.75
C ASP A 459 22.11 -3.07 9.99
N ALA A 460 23.24 -3.77 9.86
CA ALA A 460 23.89 -4.46 10.96
C ALA A 460 24.25 -3.54 12.13
N SER A 461 24.34 -2.22 11.91
CA SER A 461 24.54 -1.21 12.95
C SER A 461 23.25 -0.62 13.54
N SER A 462 22.07 -1.15 13.19
CA SER A 462 20.78 -0.62 13.67
C SER A 462 20.57 -0.83 15.17
N PRO A 463 20.19 0.22 15.94
CA PRO A 463 19.80 0.05 17.34
C PRO A 463 18.58 -0.86 17.51
N LEU A 464 17.77 -1.04 16.46
CA LEU A 464 16.64 -1.96 16.46
C LEU A 464 17.11 -3.42 16.63
N LEU A 465 18.23 -3.81 16.01
CA LEU A 465 18.75 -5.18 16.15
C LEU A 465 19.19 -5.46 17.60
N SER A 466 19.88 -4.51 18.22
CA SER A 466 20.27 -4.60 19.64
C SER A 466 19.04 -4.67 20.55
N LEU A 467 18.00 -3.87 20.27
CA LEU A 467 16.72 -3.95 20.99
C LEU A 467 16.09 -5.35 20.88
N TYR A 468 16.07 -5.94 19.68
CA TYR A 468 15.45 -7.26 19.47
C TYR A 468 16.23 -8.38 20.14
N GLU A 469 17.57 -8.34 20.07
CA GLU A 469 18.42 -9.31 20.76
C GLU A 469 18.24 -9.21 22.28
N GLU A 470 18.25 -7.98 22.83
CA GLU A 470 18.06 -7.79 24.25
C GLU A 470 16.67 -8.23 24.72
N PHE A 471 15.62 -7.96 23.92
CA PHE A 471 14.28 -8.45 24.18
C PHE A 471 14.23 -9.99 24.20
N GLN A 472 14.80 -10.65 23.19
CA GLN A 472 14.87 -12.12 23.15
C GLN A 472 15.60 -12.67 24.37
N SER A 473 16.74 -12.07 24.72
CA SER A 473 17.54 -12.54 25.85
C SER A 473 16.84 -12.38 27.20
N THR A 474 16.08 -11.31 27.36
CA THR A 474 15.43 -11.01 28.64
C THR A 474 14.10 -11.75 28.81
N TYR A 475 13.32 -11.90 27.74
CA TYR A 475 11.91 -12.33 27.83
C TYR A 475 11.59 -13.65 27.11
N LEU A 476 12.45 -14.14 26.21
CA LEU A 476 12.17 -15.34 25.39
C LEU A 476 13.14 -16.51 25.60
N LEU A 477 14.33 -16.29 26.18
CA LEU A 477 15.34 -17.36 26.35
C LEU A 477 14.82 -18.56 27.15
N ASP A 478 14.08 -18.32 28.24
CA ASP A 478 13.57 -19.40 29.09
C ASP A 478 12.44 -20.22 28.45
N LYS A 479 11.87 -19.75 27.34
CA LYS A 479 10.74 -20.40 26.64
C LYS A 479 11.18 -21.32 25.51
N TYR A 480 12.38 -21.12 24.96
CA TYR A 480 12.82 -21.75 23.72
C TYR A 480 14.28 -22.19 23.83
N ASP A 481 14.55 -23.50 23.76
CA ASP A 481 15.89 -24.09 23.95
C ASP A 481 16.91 -23.70 22.84
N ASP A 482 16.46 -23.18 21.69
CA ASP A 482 17.29 -22.94 20.50
C ASP A 482 16.88 -21.66 19.72
N VAL A 483 16.82 -20.53 20.44
CA VAL A 483 16.61 -19.19 19.85
C VAL A 483 17.83 -18.78 19.02
N ASP A 484 17.62 -18.55 17.72
CA ASP A 484 18.65 -17.99 16.86
C ASP A 484 18.96 -16.54 17.29
N LYS A 485 20.25 -16.26 17.51
CA LYS A 485 20.73 -14.90 17.78
C LYS A 485 20.99 -14.14 16.50
N TYR A 486 20.73 -12.84 16.52
CA TYR A 486 21.08 -11.94 15.42
C TYR A 486 22.61 -11.87 15.25
N GLU A 487 23.06 -11.88 13.99
CA GLU A 487 24.45 -11.55 13.68
C GLU A 487 24.63 -10.02 13.69
N ILE A 488 25.28 -9.49 14.74
CA ILE A 488 25.54 -8.06 14.94
C ILE A 488 27.02 -7.77 14.67
N SER A 489 27.30 -6.70 13.92
CA SER A 489 28.67 -6.22 13.73
C SER A 489 29.01 -5.14 14.76
N PRO A 490 30.13 -5.25 15.51
CA PRO A 490 30.58 -4.19 16.42
C PRO A 490 30.83 -2.90 15.63
N THR A 491 30.24 -1.78 16.07
CA THR A 491 30.31 -0.50 15.34
C THR A 491 31.68 0.18 15.46
N GLN A 492 32.25 0.57 14.31
CA GLN A 492 32.79 1.92 14.16
C GLN A 492 31.60 2.86 13.86
N MET A 493 31.60 4.05 14.47
CA MET A 493 30.51 5.04 14.41
C MET A 493 30.10 5.38 12.96
N LYS A 494 28.98 4.83 12.50
CA LYS A 494 28.19 5.40 11.40
C LYS A 494 27.03 6.21 11.99
N MET A 495 26.70 7.34 11.36
CA MET A 495 25.48 8.08 11.70
C MET A 495 24.27 7.22 11.36
N ASN A 496 23.46 6.88 12.37
CA ASN A 496 22.28 6.05 12.20
C ASN A 496 21.01 6.90 12.38
N PHE A 497 20.05 6.77 11.48
CA PHE A 497 18.85 7.62 11.39
C PHE A 497 17.57 6.92 11.84
N ASP A 498 17.66 5.69 12.35
CA ASP A 498 16.52 4.94 12.88
C ASP A 498 15.88 5.67 14.07
N LEU A 499 14.57 5.90 13.99
CA LEU A 499 13.80 6.58 15.03
C LEU A 499 13.13 5.56 15.94
N ILE A 500 13.49 5.53 17.22
CA ILE A 500 12.81 4.74 18.25
C ILE A 500 12.18 5.73 19.24
N ARG A 501 10.84 5.80 19.30
CA ARG A 501 10.14 6.73 20.19
C ARG A 501 9.22 5.98 21.13
N LEU A 502 9.34 6.24 22.42
CA LEU A 502 8.46 5.73 23.45
C LEU A 502 7.43 6.77 23.89
N LYS A 503 6.15 6.40 23.91
CA LYS A 503 5.02 7.22 24.35
C LYS A 503 4.13 6.44 25.33
N PRO A 504 4.28 6.63 26.65
CA PRO A 504 3.44 5.93 27.61
C PRO A 504 2.00 6.46 27.60
N TYR A 505 1.03 5.58 27.79
CA TYR A 505 -0.36 5.93 28.11
C TYR A 505 -0.70 5.43 29.54
N LEU A 506 -1.76 5.97 30.14
CA LEU A 506 -2.08 5.69 31.54
C LEU A 506 -2.62 4.26 31.73
N ASP A 507 -2.09 3.51 32.70
CA ASP A 507 -2.58 2.15 32.99
C ASP A 507 -4.07 2.15 33.38
N GLY A 508 -4.81 1.17 32.84
CA GLY A 508 -6.24 0.98 33.15
C GLY A 508 -7.20 1.81 32.32
N GLU A 509 -6.73 2.59 31.34
CA GLU A 509 -7.59 3.29 30.39
C GLU A 509 -8.41 2.35 29.50
N CYS A 510 -9.59 2.82 29.08
CA CYS A 510 -10.42 2.09 28.14
C CYS A 510 -9.89 2.19 26.70
N ALA A 511 -10.33 1.29 25.83
CA ALA A 511 -9.88 1.23 24.43
C ALA A 511 -10.09 2.56 23.66
N TYR A 512 -11.13 3.32 24.01
CA TYR A 512 -11.40 4.62 23.40
C TYR A 512 -10.36 5.68 23.80
N ALA A 513 -10.04 5.79 25.10
CA ALA A 513 -9.05 6.75 25.58
C ALA A 513 -7.66 6.46 25.00
N ILE A 514 -7.24 5.18 25.03
CA ILE A 514 -5.98 4.72 24.42
C ILE A 514 -5.97 5.06 22.94
N GLY A 515 -7.01 4.68 22.19
CA GLY A 515 -7.10 4.90 20.75
C GLY A 515 -7.06 6.39 20.37
N GLN A 516 -7.74 7.25 21.13
CA GLN A 516 -7.75 8.70 20.89
C GLN A 516 -6.38 9.33 21.15
N PHE A 517 -5.73 8.99 22.26
CA PHE A 517 -4.38 9.45 22.59
C PHE A 517 -3.39 9.02 21.50
N VAL A 518 -3.38 7.73 21.17
CA VAL A 518 -2.49 7.16 20.14
C VAL A 518 -2.72 7.84 18.80
N ALA A 519 -3.96 8.02 18.35
CA ALA A 519 -4.24 8.68 17.07
C ALA A 519 -3.71 10.13 17.03
N THR A 520 -3.78 10.84 18.15
CA THR A 520 -3.26 12.20 18.28
C THR A 520 -1.73 12.23 18.14
N GLU A 521 -1.04 11.33 18.84
CA GLU A 521 0.42 11.22 18.76
C GLU A 521 0.90 10.70 17.41
N ILE A 522 0.16 9.80 16.75
CA ILE A 522 0.45 9.35 15.37
C ILE A 522 0.36 10.54 14.42
N LYS A 523 -0.75 11.30 14.47
CA LYS A 523 -0.93 12.49 13.62
C LYS A 523 0.22 13.48 13.79
N LYS A 524 0.62 13.73 15.04
CA LYS A 524 1.76 14.59 15.34
C LYS A 524 3.06 14.02 14.77
N SER A 525 3.34 12.74 15.02
CA SER A 525 4.58 12.07 14.56
C SER A 525 4.69 12.04 13.03
N ILE A 526 3.58 11.87 12.31
CA ILE A 526 3.52 11.92 10.85
C ILE A 526 3.97 13.29 10.32
N LYS A 527 3.53 14.37 10.98
CA LYS A 527 3.90 15.73 10.61
C LYS A 527 5.34 16.07 11.01
N ASP A 528 5.73 15.74 12.24
CA ASP A 528 7.03 16.14 12.81
C ASP A 528 8.22 15.44 12.11
N HIS A 529 7.99 14.29 11.45
CA HIS A 529 9.04 13.50 10.80
C HIS A 529 8.77 13.26 9.30
N ASP A 530 7.86 14.03 8.69
CA ASP A 530 7.53 13.95 7.25
C ASP A 530 7.26 12.53 6.74
N LEU A 531 6.49 11.76 7.52
CA LEU A 531 6.27 10.34 7.23
C LEU A 531 5.30 10.13 6.06
N VAL A 532 5.73 9.40 5.03
CA VAL A 532 4.92 9.04 3.87
C VAL A 532 3.83 8.02 4.28
N PRO A 533 2.53 8.29 4.08
CA PRO A 533 1.43 7.43 4.53
C PRO A 533 1.53 5.96 4.09
N ASN A 534 1.88 5.71 2.82
CA ASN A 534 2.07 4.35 2.31
C ASN A 534 3.15 3.57 3.06
N ASP A 535 4.10 4.22 3.71
CA ASP A 535 5.22 3.56 4.39
C ASP A 535 4.99 3.43 5.89
N ILE A 536 3.74 3.64 6.34
CA ILE A 536 3.29 3.53 7.74
C ILE A 536 2.39 2.32 7.96
N ALA A 537 2.64 1.61 9.07
CA ALA A 537 1.71 0.63 9.63
C ALA A 537 1.42 0.91 11.12
N VAL A 538 0.16 0.73 11.53
CA VAL A 538 -0.28 0.80 12.94
C VAL A 538 -0.73 -0.58 13.38
N LEU A 539 -0.11 -1.09 14.45
CA LEU A 539 -0.30 -2.45 14.95
C LEU A 539 -0.81 -2.43 16.39
N CYS A 540 -1.82 -3.24 16.68
CA CYS A 540 -2.32 -3.47 18.03
C CYS A 540 -2.93 -4.88 18.11
N SER A 541 -2.95 -5.52 19.28
CA SER A 541 -3.62 -6.82 19.44
C SER A 541 -5.15 -6.69 19.44
N ASP A 542 -5.70 -5.55 19.89
CA ASP A 542 -7.14 -5.34 20.08
C ASP A 542 -7.78 -4.47 18.97
N ILE A 543 -8.77 -5.04 18.28
CA ILE A 543 -9.54 -4.36 17.22
C ILE A 543 -10.32 -3.15 17.75
N ARG A 544 -10.74 -3.15 19.02
CA ARG A 544 -11.48 -2.02 19.62
C ARG A 544 -10.64 -0.76 19.64
N VAL A 545 -9.36 -0.88 19.99
CA VAL A 545 -8.40 0.23 19.96
C VAL A 545 -8.15 0.66 18.52
N LEU A 546 -7.92 -0.29 17.61
CA LEU A 546 -7.69 0.01 16.19
C LEU A 546 -8.87 0.72 15.51
N ARG A 547 -10.12 0.34 15.83
CA ARG A 547 -11.32 1.02 15.30
C ARG A 547 -11.38 2.48 15.71
N VAL A 548 -10.97 2.80 16.94
CA VAL A 548 -10.93 4.18 17.43
C VAL A 548 -9.81 4.94 16.72
N ILE A 549 -8.61 4.35 16.61
CA ILE A 549 -7.50 4.96 15.88
C ILE A 549 -7.89 5.25 14.42
N GLU A 550 -8.50 4.27 13.74
CA GLU A 550 -8.97 4.39 12.36
C GLU A 550 -10.02 5.49 12.22
N GLN A 551 -10.97 5.58 13.16
CA GLN A 551 -11.98 6.65 13.14
C GLN A 551 -11.36 8.05 13.17
N PHE A 552 -10.31 8.27 13.97
CA PHE A 552 -9.64 9.56 14.07
C PHE A 552 -8.70 9.82 12.89
N ILE A 553 -7.93 8.83 12.47
CA ILE A 553 -6.97 8.97 11.36
C ILE A 553 -7.68 9.04 10.01
N GLY A 554 -8.71 8.21 9.81
CA GLY A 554 -9.55 8.17 8.60
C GLY A 554 -10.28 9.48 8.29
N ALA A 555 -10.32 10.42 9.25
CA ALA A 555 -10.87 11.76 9.03
C ALA A 555 -9.92 12.69 8.26
N PHE A 556 -8.64 12.36 8.14
CA PHE A 556 -7.65 13.20 7.43
C PHE A 556 -6.64 12.42 6.56
N GLU A 557 -6.56 11.10 6.72
CA GLU A 557 -5.73 10.21 5.89
C GLU A 557 -6.54 9.01 5.39
N HIS A 558 -6.20 8.53 4.19
CA HIS A 558 -6.75 7.28 3.69
C HIS A 558 -6.10 6.08 4.37
N THR A 559 -6.94 5.15 4.84
CA THR A 559 -6.51 3.97 5.59
C THR A 559 -6.74 2.68 4.79
N LYS A 560 -5.96 1.66 5.08
CA LYS A 560 -6.17 0.29 4.63
C LYS A 560 -6.10 -0.61 5.85
N VAL A 561 -7.18 -1.36 6.13
CA VAL A 561 -7.32 -2.12 7.37
C VAL A 561 -7.58 -3.60 7.14
N THR A 562 -7.17 -4.46 8.08
CA THR A 562 -7.45 -5.92 8.07
C THR A 562 -8.64 -6.33 8.95
N PHE A 563 -9.34 -5.37 9.52
CA PHE A 563 -10.45 -5.56 10.46
C PHE A 563 -11.65 -4.71 10.02
N THR A 564 -12.83 -5.00 10.55
CA THR A 564 -14.02 -4.17 10.31
C THR A 564 -13.95 -2.85 11.04
N ASP A 565 -14.12 -1.75 10.34
CA ASP A 565 -14.08 -0.40 10.93
C ASP A 565 -15.36 -0.08 11.73
N LYS A 566 -15.42 1.13 12.31
CA LYS A 566 -16.56 1.55 13.13
C LYS A 566 -17.86 1.66 12.31
N LYS A 567 -17.79 2.11 11.05
CA LYS A 567 -18.98 2.27 10.19
C LYS A 567 -19.57 0.90 9.86
N GLU A 568 -18.72 -0.06 9.52
CA GLU A 568 -19.11 -1.45 9.24
C GLU A 568 -19.69 -2.15 10.47
N LEU A 569 -19.09 -1.93 11.66
CA LEU A 569 -19.66 -2.41 12.92
C LEU A 569 -21.08 -1.88 13.13
N LEU A 570 -21.27 -0.56 13.03
CA LEU A 570 -22.58 0.06 13.23
C LEU A 570 -23.62 -0.42 12.20
N ALA A 571 -23.21 -0.59 10.95
CA ALA A 571 -24.07 -1.14 9.91
C ALA A 571 -24.50 -2.58 10.21
N ALA A 572 -23.58 -3.43 10.68
CA ALA A 572 -23.90 -4.79 11.09
C ALA A 572 -24.85 -4.80 12.30
N LEU A 573 -24.56 -4.01 13.33
CA LEU A 573 -25.42 -3.88 14.52
C LEU A 573 -26.84 -3.46 14.14
N LEU A 574 -26.97 -2.46 13.26
CA LEU A 574 -28.26 -2.01 12.74
C LEU A 574 -28.99 -3.13 11.98
N ALA A 575 -28.29 -3.85 11.09
CA ALA A 575 -28.87 -4.94 10.31
C ALA A 575 -29.44 -6.08 11.17
N PHE A 576 -28.80 -6.36 12.31
CA PHE A 576 -29.25 -7.38 13.27
C PHE A 576 -30.08 -6.81 14.43
N LYS A 577 -30.41 -5.51 14.40
CA LYS A 577 -31.21 -4.81 15.42
C LYS A 577 -30.60 -4.91 16.84
N ILE A 578 -29.29 -4.77 16.94
CA ILE A 578 -28.52 -4.81 18.19
C ILE A 578 -28.00 -3.41 18.53
N THR A 579 -28.09 -3.02 19.78
CA THR A 579 -27.49 -1.78 20.28
C THR A 579 -26.00 -1.99 20.61
N GLU A 580 -25.21 -0.91 20.59
CA GLU A 580 -23.80 -1.00 20.99
C GLU A 580 -23.64 -1.50 22.44
N GLN A 581 -24.53 -1.10 23.34
CA GLN A 581 -24.52 -1.56 24.74
C GLN A 581 -24.76 -3.06 24.88
N GLU A 582 -25.69 -3.63 24.12
CA GLU A 582 -25.93 -5.08 24.09
C GLU A 582 -24.73 -5.84 23.53
N TYR A 583 -24.11 -5.31 22.47
CA TYR A 583 -22.95 -5.92 21.84
C TYR A 583 -21.69 -5.85 22.73
N ASP A 584 -21.43 -4.70 23.35
CA ASP A 584 -20.35 -4.57 24.34
C ASP A 584 -20.60 -5.47 25.56
N GLY A 585 -21.87 -5.60 25.96
CA GLY A 585 -22.30 -6.52 27.01
C GLY A 585 -22.03 -7.98 26.67
N PHE A 586 -22.17 -8.36 25.40
CA PHE A 586 -21.90 -9.72 24.91
C PHE A 586 -20.41 -10.09 24.99
N HIS A 587 -19.51 -9.12 24.77
CA HIS A 587 -18.06 -9.32 24.89
C HIS A 587 -17.52 -9.14 26.31
N SER A 588 -18.39 -8.91 27.29
CA SER A 588 -18.05 -8.79 28.71
C SER A 588 -18.63 -9.96 29.50
N SER A 589 -17.77 -10.84 30.04
CA SER A 589 -18.20 -12.05 30.77
C SER A 589 -19.19 -11.75 31.91
N ARG A 590 -19.09 -10.58 32.54
CA ARG A 590 -19.99 -10.13 33.62
C ARG A 590 -21.34 -9.64 33.12
N SER A 591 -21.39 -9.06 31.93
CA SER A 591 -22.60 -8.50 31.31
C SER A 591 -23.34 -9.53 30.46
N LEU A 592 -22.64 -10.53 29.90
CA LEU A 592 -23.20 -11.60 29.08
C LEU A 592 -24.36 -12.34 29.80
N MET A 593 -24.22 -12.59 31.10
CA MET A 593 -25.24 -13.29 31.90
C MET A 593 -26.57 -12.52 32.00
N ARG A 594 -26.58 -11.23 31.68
CA ARG A 594 -27.77 -10.37 31.74
C ARG A 594 -28.49 -10.27 30.38
N LEU A 595 -27.92 -10.81 29.32
CA LEU A 595 -28.49 -10.75 27.97
C LEU A 595 -29.45 -11.92 27.75
N SER A 596 -30.53 -11.66 27.00
CA SER A 596 -31.46 -12.71 26.59
C SER A 596 -30.80 -13.65 25.57
N LYS A 597 -31.26 -14.91 25.49
CA LYS A 597 -30.76 -15.89 24.50
C LYS A 597 -30.88 -15.39 23.06
N ASP A 598 -31.95 -14.65 22.76
CA ASP A 598 -32.16 -14.04 21.44
C ASP A 598 -31.10 -12.97 21.11
N VAL A 599 -30.80 -12.07 22.06
CA VAL A 599 -29.75 -11.05 21.88
C VAL A 599 -28.39 -11.70 21.70
N VAL A 600 -28.06 -12.72 22.51
CA VAL A 600 -26.82 -13.50 22.37
C VAL A 600 -26.70 -14.15 20.98
N ALA A 601 -27.78 -14.77 20.48
CA ALA A 601 -27.79 -15.38 19.15
C ALA A 601 -27.59 -14.32 18.05
N ARG A 602 -28.24 -13.16 18.15
CA ARG A 602 -28.08 -12.07 17.19
C ARG A 602 -26.67 -11.45 17.24
N CYS A 603 -26.08 -11.27 18.42
CA CYS A 603 -24.68 -10.85 18.56
C CYS A 603 -23.70 -11.84 17.92
N SER A 604 -23.93 -13.15 18.05
CA SER A 604 -23.12 -14.15 17.35
C SER A 604 -23.19 -13.99 15.82
N ARG A 605 -24.37 -13.71 15.27
CA ARG A 605 -24.52 -13.46 13.82
C ARG A 605 -23.83 -12.17 13.37
N VAL A 606 -23.78 -11.15 14.24
CA VAL A 606 -22.97 -9.95 14.01
C VAL A 606 -21.49 -10.33 13.91
N ASP A 607 -20.95 -11.09 14.87
CA ASP A 607 -19.55 -11.55 14.83
C ASP A 607 -19.23 -12.33 13.56
N ASP A 608 -20.10 -13.25 13.13
CA ASP A 608 -19.92 -14.01 11.89
C ASP A 608 -19.86 -13.11 10.66
N ALA A 609 -20.73 -12.10 10.59
CA ALA A 609 -20.73 -11.12 9.50
C ALA A 609 -19.44 -10.28 9.51
N LEU A 610 -19.00 -9.81 10.68
CA LEU A 610 -17.77 -9.03 10.84
C LEU A 610 -16.52 -9.85 10.52
N GLU A 611 -16.51 -11.14 10.85
CA GLU A 611 -15.41 -12.04 10.52
C GLU A 611 -15.31 -12.27 9.01
N LYS A 612 -16.44 -12.46 8.31
CA LYS A 612 -16.47 -12.55 6.83
C LYS A 612 -15.94 -11.28 6.17
N LEU A 613 -16.37 -10.10 6.64
CA LEU A 613 -15.85 -8.82 6.15
C LEU A 613 -14.35 -8.67 6.40
N SER A 614 -13.89 -8.98 7.62
CA SER A 614 -12.46 -8.94 7.98
C SER A 614 -11.63 -9.90 7.13
N ARG A 615 -12.15 -11.10 6.82
CA ARG A 615 -11.50 -12.08 5.92
C ARG A 615 -11.31 -11.50 4.53
N ALA A 616 -12.34 -10.88 3.95
CA ALA A 616 -12.24 -10.23 2.65
C ALA A 616 -11.19 -9.11 2.64
N LYS A 617 -11.18 -8.28 3.69
CA LYS A 617 -10.16 -7.22 3.85
C LYS A 617 -8.74 -7.75 3.94
N LYS A 618 -8.51 -8.85 4.67
CA LYS A 618 -7.20 -9.51 4.78
C LYS A 618 -6.70 -10.04 3.43
N ILE A 619 -7.57 -10.67 2.65
CA ILE A 619 -7.23 -11.21 1.31
C ILE A 619 -6.78 -10.10 0.35
N HIS A 620 -7.37 -8.91 0.49
CA HIS A 620 -7.07 -7.74 -0.35
C HIS A 620 -6.19 -6.70 0.37
N PHE A 621 -5.33 -7.15 1.28
CA PHE A 621 -4.41 -6.29 2.03
C PHE A 621 -3.06 -6.14 1.30
N TYR A 622 -3.04 -5.26 0.30
CA TYR A 622 -1.84 -4.97 -0.49
C TYR A 622 -0.91 -3.99 0.25
N GLN A 623 0.39 -4.28 0.30
CA GLN A 623 1.38 -3.45 1.00
C GLN A 623 1.55 -2.06 0.38
N ASN A 624 1.38 -1.96 -0.95
CA ASN A 624 1.64 -0.74 -1.71
C ASN A 624 0.34 -0.18 -2.29
N SER A 625 -0.69 -0.04 -1.45
CA SER A 625 -1.98 0.54 -1.87
C SER A 625 -1.97 2.07 -1.86
N GLY A 626 -0.88 2.70 -1.39
CA GLY A 626 -0.78 4.14 -1.18
C GLY A 626 -1.35 4.65 0.14
N ASN A 627 -2.00 3.78 0.92
CA ASN A 627 -2.72 4.14 2.13
C ASN A 627 -1.90 3.80 3.37
N LEU A 628 -2.19 4.50 4.47
CA LEU A 628 -1.72 4.13 5.80
C LEU A 628 -2.35 2.80 6.22
N LYS A 629 -1.53 1.86 6.67
CA LYS A 629 -1.97 0.49 7.00
C LYS A 629 -2.30 0.36 8.47
N MET A 630 -3.39 -0.32 8.82
CA MET A 630 -3.69 -0.69 10.20
C MET A 630 -4.11 -2.15 10.30
N SER A 631 -3.58 -2.85 11.29
CA SER A 631 -3.80 -4.29 11.38
C SER A 631 -3.64 -4.80 12.79
N THR A 632 -4.24 -5.96 13.07
CA THR A 632 -3.88 -6.67 14.28
C THR A 632 -2.47 -7.25 14.13
N ILE A 633 -1.73 -7.39 15.24
CA ILE A 633 -0.37 -7.97 15.21
C ILE A 633 -0.37 -9.35 14.53
N HIS A 634 -1.37 -10.18 14.84
CA HIS A 634 -1.62 -11.46 14.19
C HIS A 634 -1.77 -11.36 12.66
N SER A 635 -2.60 -10.42 12.20
CA SER A 635 -2.87 -10.26 10.77
C SER A 635 -1.73 -9.57 10.02
N PHE A 636 -0.81 -8.89 10.69
CA PHE A 636 0.36 -8.26 10.07
C PHE A 636 1.63 -9.13 10.14
N LYS A 637 1.60 -10.26 10.86
CA LYS A 637 2.75 -11.17 10.94
C LYS A 637 3.13 -11.68 9.54
N GLY A 638 4.45 -11.70 9.29
CA GLY A 638 5.06 -11.98 7.98
C GLY A 638 5.24 -10.74 7.11
N LEU A 639 4.53 -9.64 7.38
CA LEU A 639 4.67 -8.37 6.67
C LEU A 639 5.66 -7.44 7.38
N GLU A 640 6.00 -6.33 6.75
CA GLU A 640 6.95 -5.32 7.25
C GLU A 640 6.63 -3.94 6.66
N CYS A 641 6.99 -2.88 7.38
CA CYS A 641 6.76 -1.50 6.95
C CYS A 641 7.94 -0.61 7.38
N LYS A 642 8.21 0.49 6.66
CA LYS A 642 9.31 1.40 7.01
C LYS A 642 9.14 1.95 8.42
N THR A 643 7.96 2.51 8.67
CA THR A 643 7.54 3.05 9.95
C THR A 643 6.43 2.20 10.55
N VAL A 644 6.60 1.78 11.80
CA VAL A 644 5.59 1.03 12.54
C VAL A 644 5.26 1.72 13.85
N PHE A 645 3.97 1.96 14.07
CA PHE A 645 3.41 2.38 15.35
C PHE A 645 2.82 1.15 16.06
N CYS A 646 3.48 0.70 17.12
CA CYS A 646 3.06 -0.45 17.91
C CYS A 646 2.32 0.01 19.18
N VAL A 647 1.06 -0.39 19.31
CA VAL A 647 0.25 -0.18 20.51
C VAL A 647 0.21 -1.48 21.30
N LEU A 648 1.04 -1.54 22.35
CA LEU A 648 1.23 -2.70 23.20
C LEU A 648 0.31 -2.61 24.41
N LEU A 649 -0.55 -3.62 24.58
CA LEU A 649 -1.53 -3.68 25.66
C LEU A 649 -1.00 -4.52 26.83
N LYS A 650 -1.60 -4.32 28.01
CA LYS A 650 -1.19 -5.00 29.26
C LYS A 650 -1.25 -6.53 29.19
N ASN A 651 -2.16 -7.07 28.38
CA ASN A 651 -2.39 -8.51 28.25
C ASN A 651 -1.62 -9.11 27.06
N ASP A 652 -0.78 -8.33 26.37
CA ASP A 652 0.05 -8.85 25.29
C ASP A 652 1.22 -9.65 25.90
N ASP A 653 1.37 -10.88 25.43
CA ASP A 653 2.51 -11.72 25.80
C ASP A 653 3.79 -11.33 25.07
N ASP A 654 4.91 -11.89 25.54
CA ASP A 654 6.24 -11.56 25.04
C ASP A 654 6.38 -11.85 23.54
N GLU A 655 5.75 -12.92 23.03
CA GLU A 655 5.75 -13.29 21.61
C GLU A 655 4.99 -12.28 20.75
N ILE A 656 3.83 -11.77 21.21
CA ILE A 656 3.06 -10.72 20.53
C ILE A 656 3.89 -9.43 20.49
N VAL A 657 4.49 -9.05 21.60
CA VAL A 657 5.34 -7.84 21.69
C VAL A 657 6.53 -7.97 20.76
N TYR A 658 7.28 -9.07 20.82
CA TYR A 658 8.42 -9.33 19.93
C TYR A 658 8.03 -9.33 18.45
N THR A 659 6.92 -9.98 18.11
CA THR A 659 6.42 -10.02 16.74
C THR A 659 6.08 -8.62 16.23
N SER A 660 5.50 -7.77 17.08
CA SER A 660 5.13 -6.39 16.72
C SER A 660 6.34 -5.49 16.49
N ILE A 661 7.31 -5.48 17.41
CA ILE A 661 8.47 -4.57 17.33
C ILE A 661 9.39 -4.91 16.16
N THR A 662 9.42 -6.18 15.75
CA THR A 662 10.25 -6.63 14.62
C THR A 662 9.67 -6.25 13.26
N ARG A 663 8.49 -5.62 13.16
CA ARG A 663 7.84 -5.29 11.87
C ARG A 663 8.40 -4.02 11.19
N SER A 664 9.08 -3.14 11.92
CA SER A 664 9.68 -1.92 11.38
C SER A 664 10.91 -2.22 10.55
N LYS A 665 11.20 -1.40 9.53
CA LYS A 665 12.50 -1.39 8.84
C LYS A 665 13.43 -0.30 9.33
N SER A 666 12.88 0.82 9.79
CA SER A 666 13.68 1.99 10.19
C SER A 666 13.10 2.72 11.40
N ASN A 667 11.79 3.00 11.39
CA ASN A 667 11.16 3.81 12.44
C ASN A 667 10.19 2.96 13.28
N LEU A 668 10.38 2.97 14.59
CA LEU A 668 9.58 2.25 15.56
C LEU A 668 9.03 3.21 16.61
N PHE A 669 7.72 3.38 16.63
CA PHE A 669 7.01 4.16 17.64
C PHE A 669 6.26 3.21 18.56
N LEU A 670 6.51 3.29 19.86
CA LEU A 670 6.00 2.39 20.87
C LEU A 670 5.03 3.13 21.79
N PHE A 671 3.81 2.61 21.88
CA PHE A 671 2.81 3.00 22.87
C PHE A 671 2.59 1.84 23.83
N LEU A 672 2.79 2.09 25.13
CA LEU A 672 2.55 1.10 26.17
C LEU A 672 2.05 1.76 27.44
N SER A 673 1.41 0.97 28.29
CA SER A 673 1.03 1.39 29.65
C SER A 673 2.26 1.90 30.42
N ASP A 674 2.10 2.98 31.17
CA ASP A 674 3.10 3.55 32.08
C ASP A 674 3.57 2.55 33.16
N LYS A 675 2.81 1.47 33.40
CA LYS A 675 3.15 0.36 34.29
C LYS A 675 3.61 -0.91 33.55
N SER A 676 3.88 -0.84 32.26
CA SER A 676 4.32 -2.00 31.48
C SER A 676 5.71 -2.48 31.94
N GLN A 677 5.88 -3.80 32.04
CA GLN A 677 7.16 -4.44 32.36
C GLN A 677 8.27 -4.15 31.32
N TYR A 678 7.89 -3.79 30.09
CA TYR A 678 8.85 -3.51 29.02
C TYR A 678 9.36 -2.06 29.01
N GLY A 679 8.80 -1.18 29.84
CA GLY A 679 9.09 0.25 29.81
C GLY A 679 10.58 0.59 30.05
N GLY A 680 11.23 -0.12 30.98
CA GLY A 680 12.66 0.06 31.26
C GLY A 680 13.60 -0.43 30.16
N LEU A 681 13.17 -1.41 29.35
CA LEU A 681 13.92 -1.82 28.16
C LEU A 681 13.76 -0.75 27.07
N PHE A 682 12.53 -0.41 26.69
CA PHE A 682 12.28 0.49 25.57
C PHE A 682 12.77 1.92 25.81
N SER A 683 12.77 2.40 27.05
CA SER A 683 13.29 3.73 27.37
C SER A 683 14.79 3.87 27.10
N ARG A 684 15.56 2.78 27.21
CA ARG A 684 17.02 2.79 26.94
C ARG A 684 17.36 2.94 25.46
N PHE A 685 16.47 2.50 24.58
CA PHE A 685 16.64 2.59 23.12
C PHE A 685 15.93 3.80 22.50
N SER A 686 15.02 4.45 23.24
CA SER A 686 14.31 5.62 22.74
C SER A 686 15.29 6.78 22.53
N ASN A 687 15.24 7.39 21.35
CA ASN A 687 16.03 8.56 20.99
C ASN A 687 15.15 9.79 20.75
#